data_AF-A0A7K1NID2-F1
#
_entry.id   AF-A0A7K1NID2-F1
#
_cell.length_a   1.000
_cell.length_b   1.000
_cell.length_c   1.000
_cell.angle_alpha   90.00
_cell.angle_beta   90.00
_cell.angle_gamma   90.00
#
_symmetry.space_group_name_H-M   'P 1'
#
loop_
_entity.id
_entity.type
_entity.pdbx_description
1 polymer ?
#
loop_
_entity_poly.entity_id
_entity_poly.type
_entity_poly.pdbx_seq_one_letter_code
_entity_poly.pdbx_strand_id
1 'polypeptide(L)'
;MAGPGIGKSSLTEGIAERLGGDLNVLQLHGSSALAAVPFGVLTPYTGELTAEESVSPVAVLRSMWSYFEKLKAGSGAPVLLLIDDAHYLDEASAGVIADLISAGWATVVAAARPRPGLPQPLDQLWYDGLAERVDLRPLNRDQIEEVLAHVLDGTVPDATVDAVWSASGGNPRLLDALLHDAAEAGILAKRNGIWVLLGSLPTDGVRLTGVVTKDHLRRRPEEQEALKFIALAGPVGRKVIEDICGAPVVRSLLDQQMVVENSGVPAELTVWNSLFAEAIRNTISVSRSLQLLEKIREHKDPATLRGEGRLRSVEWSLECGLRVPDAEMLDAAREALTRFRNHSARAIAAKVQDPEFLPLAHAVRARALYNEGSYADAAALLDACWLQLAGHPEGPSVLLLRAAAHQATGRPLADLAEEGGEQHAGTAEPAAWWLEQLLQLLQLGADMDAEGLRGRVADIRNRSSTEEEVPVRAVGEALLAHALAAAGKAAEGLEAALVASAELRPLEGKLFFFPEFVLGRLVADYLAMGEWHSAEREIESYAAGHTSSAATFNGSLQVLRGYSLLRQGRMERAYQLLLPAVEALRLNDPLQLFRFGSALGFYVAARLGDTAQGKRLEQDYKDALAGAPAHDFLARAYAAAASEYLSRDGKGLAALHTLMTTHEASTRAGTLLELLGLGWDLGDPSVIPMVQRAAHGVEGRWAAAMLKLATDWEAADGDALMDTAASLEESGFVNLAREAYARASTVLEQSGERRRSRQAVAQREKCDHELGERFREGRFIAATPAVQLTRREQDIVELAVQGLTDREIAQRLMVSVRTVEGHLYRTYVKLGVRSRDELDAALPK
;
A
#
# COMPACT_ATOMS: atom_id res chain seq x y z
N MET A 1 4.84 15.55 -28.97
CA MET A 1 5.25 16.68 -28.12
C MET A 1 5.28 16.28 -26.66
N ALA A 2 6.18 16.85 -25.84
CA ALA A 2 6.18 16.62 -24.40
C ALA A 2 6.97 17.69 -23.62
N GLY A 3 6.64 17.86 -22.33
CA GLY A 3 7.41 18.68 -21.41
C GLY A 3 8.85 18.19 -21.18
N PRO A 4 9.69 18.94 -20.45
CA PRO A 4 11.06 18.54 -20.12
C PRO A 4 11.11 17.24 -19.30
N GLY A 5 12.04 16.34 -19.62
CA GLY A 5 12.27 15.10 -18.85
C GLY A 5 11.26 13.96 -19.08
N ILE A 6 10.22 14.15 -19.90
CA ILE A 6 9.17 13.15 -20.19
C ILE A 6 9.67 11.97 -21.08
N GLY A 7 10.93 11.97 -21.52
CA GLY A 7 11.51 10.85 -22.28
C GLY A 7 11.42 10.98 -23.82
N LYS A 8 11.29 12.21 -24.36
CA LYS A 8 11.30 12.45 -25.81
C LYS A 8 12.58 11.90 -26.48
N SER A 9 13.75 12.26 -25.94
CA SER A 9 15.05 11.83 -26.48
C SER A 9 15.23 10.32 -26.38
N SER A 10 14.85 9.72 -25.25
CA SER A 10 14.86 8.26 -25.08
C SER A 10 13.93 7.53 -26.06
N LEU A 11 12.78 8.12 -26.39
CA LEU A 11 11.89 7.58 -27.42
C LEU A 11 12.54 7.66 -28.82
N THR A 12 13.16 8.79 -29.17
CA THR A 12 13.85 8.92 -30.46
C THR A 12 15.06 7.99 -30.56
N GLU A 13 15.80 7.78 -29.47
CA GLU A 13 16.89 6.80 -29.40
C GLU A 13 16.37 5.37 -29.59
N GLY A 14 15.29 4.98 -28.90
CA GLY A 14 14.68 3.67 -29.06
C GLY A 14 14.12 3.41 -30.47
N ILE A 15 13.64 4.46 -31.16
CA ILE A 15 13.25 4.37 -32.58
C ILE A 15 14.49 4.14 -33.45
N ALA A 16 15.57 4.89 -33.21
CA ALA A 16 16.82 4.75 -33.95
C ALA A 16 17.40 3.33 -33.81
N GLU A 17 17.43 2.79 -32.58
CA GLU A 17 17.93 1.44 -32.30
C GLU A 17 17.09 0.36 -32.96
N ARG A 18 15.76 0.46 -32.91
CA ARG A 18 14.86 -0.53 -33.50
C ARG A 18 14.84 -0.51 -35.03
N LEU A 19 14.98 0.67 -35.65
CA LEU A 19 14.84 0.84 -37.10
C LEU A 19 16.17 1.00 -37.84
N GLY A 20 17.29 1.13 -37.14
CA GLY A 20 18.62 1.33 -37.75
C GLY A 20 19.09 0.16 -38.62
N GLY A 21 18.47 -1.02 -38.51
CA GLY A 21 18.70 -2.15 -39.41
C GLY A 21 17.95 -2.07 -40.73
N ASP A 22 16.82 -1.35 -40.77
CA ASP A 22 15.89 -1.34 -41.91
C ASP A 22 15.87 0.00 -42.65
N LEU A 23 16.26 1.10 -41.99
CA LEU A 23 16.18 2.47 -42.49
C LEU A 23 17.53 3.19 -42.39
N ASN A 24 17.74 4.16 -43.28
CA ASN A 24 18.86 5.10 -43.17
C ASN A 24 18.49 6.21 -42.17
N VAL A 25 18.88 6.04 -40.90
CA VAL A 25 18.53 6.98 -39.81
C VAL A 25 19.53 8.14 -39.74
N LEU A 26 19.03 9.37 -39.80
CA LEU A 26 19.79 10.62 -39.63
C LEU A 26 19.25 11.38 -38.42
N GLN A 27 20.14 11.79 -37.51
CA GLN A 27 19.77 12.56 -36.33
C GLN A 27 20.11 14.04 -36.50
N LEU A 28 19.13 14.90 -36.22
CA LEU A 28 19.25 16.35 -36.14
C LEU A 28 18.90 16.80 -34.73
N HIS A 29 19.62 17.80 -34.22
CA HIS A 29 19.38 18.36 -32.89
C HIS A 29 19.13 19.86 -33.01
N GLY A 30 17.94 20.31 -32.63
CA GLY A 30 17.62 21.72 -32.50
C GLY A 30 18.46 22.37 -31.40
N SER A 31 18.94 23.58 -31.64
CA SER A 31 19.73 24.34 -30.67
C SER A 31 19.26 25.79 -30.61
N SER A 32 19.06 26.31 -29.40
CA SER A 32 18.66 27.71 -29.20
C SER A 32 19.67 28.70 -29.79
N ALA A 33 20.95 28.32 -29.87
CA ALA A 33 22.00 29.14 -30.47
C ALA A 33 21.86 29.24 -32.00
N LEU A 34 21.24 28.24 -32.64
CA LEU A 34 21.04 28.17 -34.10
C LEU A 34 19.62 28.57 -34.52
N ALA A 35 18.69 28.76 -33.58
CA ALA A 35 17.29 29.09 -33.88
C ALA A 35 17.11 30.41 -34.65
N ALA A 36 18.09 31.33 -34.58
CA ALA A 36 18.11 32.59 -35.33
C ALA A 36 19.01 32.56 -36.58
N VAL A 37 19.68 31.43 -36.84
CA VAL A 37 20.60 31.26 -37.97
C VAL A 37 19.86 30.52 -39.09
N PRO A 38 19.63 31.13 -40.26
CA PRO A 38 18.97 30.45 -41.37
C PRO A 38 19.71 29.18 -41.77
N PHE A 39 18.98 28.07 -41.89
CA PHE A 39 19.54 26.74 -42.21
C PHE A 39 20.56 26.21 -41.19
N GLY A 40 20.60 26.77 -39.98
CA GLY A 40 21.68 26.54 -39.02
C GLY A 40 21.86 25.07 -38.66
N VAL A 41 20.77 24.34 -38.45
CA VAL A 41 20.79 22.89 -38.12
C VAL A 41 21.16 22.01 -39.32
N LEU A 42 21.01 22.52 -40.56
CA LEU A 42 21.29 21.80 -41.79
C LEU A 42 22.72 22.03 -42.31
N THR A 43 23.50 22.89 -41.65
CA THR A 43 24.91 23.18 -41.99
C THR A 43 25.77 21.95 -42.28
N PRO A 44 25.67 20.82 -41.54
CA PRO A 44 26.46 19.62 -41.84
C PRO A 44 26.20 19.01 -43.23
N TYR A 45 25.05 19.32 -43.84
CA TYR A 45 24.62 18.78 -45.15
C TYR A 45 24.74 19.80 -46.29
N THR A 46 25.23 21.00 -45.99
CA THR A 46 25.36 22.11 -46.96
C THR A 46 26.81 22.54 -47.19
N GLY A 47 27.79 21.76 -46.71
CA GLY A 47 29.22 22.12 -46.78
C GLY A 47 29.82 22.29 -48.19
N GLU A 48 29.14 21.82 -49.24
CA GLU A 48 29.53 22.01 -50.65
C GLU A 48 28.98 23.31 -51.26
N LEU A 49 28.11 24.04 -50.56
CA LEU A 49 27.47 25.27 -51.05
C LEU A 49 28.37 26.50 -50.85
N THR A 50 28.33 27.42 -51.82
CA THR A 50 28.94 28.75 -51.66
C THR A 50 28.17 29.61 -50.66
N ALA A 51 28.76 30.69 -50.16
CA ALA A 51 28.10 31.59 -49.19
C ALA A 51 26.78 32.17 -49.74
N GLU A 52 26.70 32.47 -51.03
CA GLU A 52 25.47 32.95 -51.68
C GLU A 52 24.41 31.83 -51.82
N GLU A 53 24.84 30.59 -52.04
CA GLU A 53 23.94 29.43 -52.13
C GLU A 53 23.46 28.95 -50.75
N SER A 54 24.26 29.13 -49.70
CA SER A 54 23.94 28.67 -48.34
C SER A 54 22.73 29.38 -47.71
N VAL A 55 22.28 30.49 -48.30
CA VAL A 55 21.07 31.23 -47.89
C VAL A 55 19.87 30.96 -48.81
N SER A 56 20.02 30.12 -49.84
CA SER A 56 18.96 29.77 -50.78
C SER A 56 18.26 28.45 -50.40
N PRO A 57 16.95 28.47 -50.09
CA PRO A 57 16.20 27.26 -49.76
C PRO A 57 16.32 26.16 -50.82
N VAL A 58 16.30 26.54 -52.10
CA VAL A 58 16.39 25.61 -53.24
C VAL A 58 17.77 24.95 -53.32
N ALA A 59 18.84 25.70 -53.06
CA ALA A 59 20.19 25.15 -53.07
C ALA A 59 20.40 24.18 -51.90
N VAL A 60 19.89 24.52 -50.71
CA VAL A 60 19.91 23.67 -49.51
C VAL A 60 19.11 22.39 -49.76
N LEU A 61 17.89 22.50 -50.28
CA LEU A 61 17.03 21.35 -50.62
C LEU A 61 17.70 20.40 -51.64
N ARG A 62 18.36 20.96 -52.66
CA ARG A 62 19.11 20.17 -53.65
C ARG A 62 20.32 19.46 -53.03
N SER A 63 21.03 20.13 -52.12
CA SER A 63 22.16 19.55 -51.38
C SER A 63 21.69 18.37 -50.51
N MET A 64 20.61 18.57 -49.74
CA MET A 64 19.94 17.54 -48.94
C MET A 64 19.53 16.33 -49.79
N TRP A 65 18.88 16.55 -50.93
CA TRP A 65 18.48 15.48 -51.84
C TRP A 65 19.68 14.68 -52.36
N SER A 66 20.73 15.37 -52.82
CA SER A 66 21.95 14.70 -53.27
C SER A 66 22.59 13.85 -52.17
N TYR A 67 22.52 14.31 -50.92
CA TYR A 67 23.00 13.56 -49.77
C TYR A 67 22.16 12.29 -49.51
N PHE A 68 20.83 12.39 -49.59
CA PHE A 68 19.93 11.23 -49.44
C PHE A 68 20.09 10.20 -50.55
N GLU A 69 20.28 10.61 -51.80
CA GLU A 69 20.55 9.69 -52.91
C GLU A 69 21.86 8.93 -52.71
N LYS A 70 22.91 9.60 -52.19
CA LYS A 70 24.18 8.95 -51.84
C LYS A 70 23.99 7.89 -50.73
N LEU A 71 23.14 8.15 -49.73
CA LEU A 71 22.80 7.18 -48.68
C LEU A 71 22.00 5.99 -49.22
N LYS A 72 21.01 6.26 -50.08
CA LYS A 72 20.18 5.21 -50.71
C LYS A 72 20.97 4.33 -51.65
N ALA A 73 21.99 4.85 -52.33
CA ALA A 73 22.81 4.08 -53.27
C ALA A 73 23.51 2.86 -52.65
N GLY A 74 23.68 2.81 -51.33
CA GLY A 74 24.27 1.68 -50.61
C GLY A 74 23.29 0.56 -50.22
N SER A 75 22.08 0.91 -49.77
CA SER A 75 21.12 -0.03 -49.15
C SER A 75 19.74 -0.08 -49.81
N GLY A 76 19.38 0.90 -50.63
CA GLY A 76 18.02 1.11 -51.14
C GLY A 76 17.00 1.50 -50.07
N ALA A 77 17.41 1.60 -48.80
CA ALA A 77 16.51 1.85 -47.68
C ALA A 77 15.99 3.29 -47.65
N PRO A 78 14.73 3.53 -47.24
CA PRO A 78 14.21 4.88 -47.04
C PRO A 78 15.00 5.65 -45.98
N VAL A 79 14.93 6.98 -46.05
CA VAL A 79 15.58 7.87 -45.08
C VAL A 79 14.61 8.24 -43.97
N LEU A 80 15.04 8.08 -42.72
CA LEU A 80 14.35 8.54 -41.52
C LEU A 80 15.15 9.67 -40.87
N LEU A 81 14.57 10.85 -40.78
CA LEU A 81 15.10 11.98 -40.04
C LEU A 81 14.50 12.00 -38.63
N LEU A 82 15.34 11.81 -37.62
CA LEU A 82 14.98 11.99 -36.22
C LEU A 82 15.45 13.37 -35.77
N ILE A 83 14.52 14.24 -35.39
CA ILE A 83 14.83 15.61 -34.97
C ILE A 83 14.52 15.74 -33.49
N ASP A 84 15.55 15.88 -32.65
CA ASP A 84 15.36 16.23 -31.23
C ASP A 84 15.34 17.74 -31.03
N ASP A 85 14.61 18.19 -30.00
CA ASP A 85 14.39 19.60 -29.68
C ASP A 85 13.96 20.48 -30.89
N ALA A 86 13.08 19.97 -31.75
CA ALA A 86 12.67 20.59 -33.02
C ALA A 86 12.00 21.98 -32.89
N HIS A 87 11.60 22.37 -31.67
CA HIS A 87 11.13 23.72 -31.35
C HIS A 87 12.23 24.81 -31.42
N TYR A 88 13.49 24.41 -31.55
CA TYR A 88 14.62 25.30 -31.80
C TYR A 88 15.09 25.32 -33.26
N LEU A 89 14.35 24.70 -34.18
CA LEU A 89 14.63 24.87 -35.61
C LEU A 89 14.31 26.30 -36.05
N ASP A 90 15.14 26.85 -36.93
CA ASP A 90 14.80 28.09 -37.63
C ASP A 90 13.72 27.84 -38.70
N GLU A 91 12.95 28.89 -39.01
CA GLU A 91 11.85 28.83 -39.99
C GLU A 91 12.31 28.36 -41.38
N ALA A 92 13.53 28.69 -41.80
CA ALA A 92 14.05 28.29 -43.11
C ALA A 92 14.41 26.79 -43.17
N SER A 93 15.06 26.26 -42.12
CA SER A 93 15.28 24.82 -41.96
C SER A 93 13.97 24.05 -41.91
N ALA A 94 13.00 24.54 -41.14
CA ALA A 94 11.68 23.93 -41.01
C ALA A 94 10.96 23.86 -42.38
N GLY A 95 11.05 24.92 -43.18
CA GLY A 95 10.52 24.96 -44.55
C GLY A 95 11.14 23.89 -45.45
N VAL A 96 12.48 23.78 -45.47
CA VAL A 96 13.17 22.75 -46.25
C VAL A 96 12.75 21.34 -45.80
N ILE A 97 12.64 21.10 -44.50
CA ILE A 97 12.22 19.80 -43.98
C ILE A 97 10.77 19.49 -44.37
N ALA A 98 9.87 20.49 -44.35
CA ALA A 98 8.50 20.33 -44.81
C ALA A 98 8.41 20.01 -46.31
N ASP A 99 9.25 20.63 -47.13
CA ASP A 99 9.37 20.32 -48.56
C ASP A 99 9.86 18.88 -48.80
N LEU A 100 10.84 18.41 -48.00
CA LEU A 100 11.34 17.04 -48.06
C LEU A 100 10.26 16.00 -47.73
N ILE A 101 9.43 16.28 -46.72
CA ILE A 101 8.29 15.42 -46.34
C ILE A 101 7.26 15.40 -47.46
N SER A 102 6.87 16.58 -47.95
CA SER A 102 5.84 16.73 -48.99
C SER A 102 6.23 16.07 -50.31
N ALA A 103 7.52 16.07 -50.65
CA ALA A 103 8.06 15.38 -51.82
C ALA A 103 8.23 13.86 -51.63
N GLY A 104 8.00 13.32 -50.43
CA GLY A 104 8.17 11.91 -50.10
C GLY A 104 9.64 11.46 -50.05
N TRP A 105 10.57 12.39 -49.82
CA TRP A 105 12.01 12.11 -49.87
C TRP A 105 12.55 11.54 -48.57
N ALA A 106 11.93 11.88 -47.44
CA ALA A 106 12.25 11.35 -46.12
C ALA A 106 11.00 11.26 -45.23
N THR A 107 11.01 10.28 -44.31
CA THR A 107 10.08 10.24 -43.16
C THR A 107 10.73 11.00 -42.01
N VAL A 108 9.94 11.77 -41.25
CA VAL A 108 10.45 12.59 -40.15
C VAL A 108 9.74 12.23 -38.85
N VAL A 109 10.51 12.05 -37.78
CA VAL A 109 10.00 12.04 -36.40
C VAL A 109 10.62 13.22 -35.67
N ALA A 110 9.79 14.17 -35.25
CA ALA A 110 10.22 15.38 -34.56
C ALA A 110 9.77 15.37 -33.09
N ALA A 111 10.73 15.47 -32.19
CA ALA A 111 10.52 15.66 -30.76
C ALA A 111 10.58 17.17 -30.43
N ALA A 112 9.48 17.71 -29.91
CA ALA A 112 9.41 19.11 -29.49
C ALA A 112 8.56 19.33 -28.24
N ARG A 113 8.65 20.54 -27.68
CA ARG A 113 7.87 20.99 -26.52
C ARG A 113 6.52 21.56 -26.97
N PRO A 114 5.43 21.36 -26.21
CA PRO A 114 4.10 21.88 -26.56
C PRO A 114 4.05 23.40 -26.71
N ARG A 115 4.88 24.13 -25.95
CA ARG A 115 5.06 25.58 -26.04
C ARG A 115 6.56 25.90 -26.04
N PRO A 116 7.07 26.72 -26.97
CA PRO A 116 6.33 27.48 -27.98
C PRO A 116 5.68 26.64 -29.09
N GLY A 117 6.09 25.37 -29.27
CA GLY A 117 5.58 24.49 -30.32
C GLY A 117 6.63 24.25 -31.40
N LEU A 118 6.22 23.63 -32.51
CA LEU A 118 7.05 23.52 -33.71
C LEU A 118 7.01 24.84 -34.50
N PRO A 119 8.05 25.16 -35.31
CA PRO A 119 7.96 26.25 -36.28
C PRO A 119 6.81 26.05 -37.27
N GLN A 120 6.30 27.14 -37.85
CA GLN A 120 5.04 27.14 -38.59
C GLN A 120 5.00 26.11 -39.75
N PRO A 121 6.04 25.93 -40.59
CA PRO A 121 6.02 24.98 -41.69
C PRO A 121 5.82 23.53 -41.24
N LEU A 122 6.42 23.13 -40.11
CA LEU A 122 6.28 21.78 -39.58
C LEU A 122 4.95 21.58 -38.84
N ASP A 123 4.47 22.62 -38.16
CA ASP A 123 3.16 22.58 -37.49
C ASP A 123 2.02 22.49 -38.53
N GLN A 124 2.17 23.15 -39.69
CA GLN A 124 1.19 23.12 -40.78
C GLN A 124 0.97 21.71 -41.36
N LEU A 125 2.01 20.87 -41.41
CA LEU A 125 1.89 19.48 -41.90
C LEU A 125 0.87 18.66 -41.11
N TRP A 126 0.71 18.94 -39.81
CA TRP A 126 -0.30 18.28 -38.99
C TRP A 126 -1.72 18.75 -39.37
N TYR A 127 -1.92 20.05 -39.58
CA TYR A 127 -3.21 20.59 -40.03
C TYR A 127 -3.58 20.12 -41.44
N ASP A 128 -2.59 19.91 -42.30
CA ASP A 128 -2.77 19.43 -43.67
C ASP A 128 -2.97 17.89 -43.74
N GLY A 129 -2.90 17.19 -42.60
CA GLY A 129 -3.07 15.73 -42.51
C GLY A 129 -1.87 14.92 -43.01
N LEU A 130 -0.71 15.56 -43.16
CA LEU A 130 0.55 14.93 -43.59
C LEU A 130 1.42 14.45 -42.42
N ALA A 131 1.08 14.81 -41.18
CA ALA A 131 1.77 14.39 -39.97
C ALA A 131 0.80 13.94 -38.87
N GLU A 132 1.25 13.01 -38.02
CA GLU A 132 0.55 12.61 -36.80
C GLU A 132 1.21 13.25 -35.57
N ARG A 133 0.39 13.69 -34.62
CA ARG A 133 0.86 14.28 -33.37
C ARG A 133 0.60 13.34 -32.19
N VAL A 134 1.68 12.91 -31.54
CA VAL A 134 1.64 12.14 -30.30
C VAL A 134 2.06 13.01 -29.13
N ASP A 135 1.19 13.23 -28.15
CA ASP A 135 1.50 13.99 -26.94
C ASP A 135 1.85 13.05 -25.78
N LEU A 136 3.11 13.08 -25.33
CA LEU A 136 3.55 12.29 -24.19
C LEU A 136 3.16 13.00 -22.89
N ARG A 137 2.52 12.25 -21.99
CA ARG A 137 2.13 12.70 -20.66
C ARG A 137 3.11 12.14 -19.62
N PRO A 138 3.19 12.74 -18.42
CA PRO A 138 3.84 12.07 -17.30
C PRO A 138 3.28 10.67 -17.10
N LEU A 139 4.13 9.74 -16.65
CA LEU A 139 3.72 8.38 -16.34
C LEU A 139 2.64 8.40 -15.26
N ASN A 140 1.57 7.65 -15.50
CA ASN A 140 0.57 7.42 -14.47
C ASN A 140 1.10 6.44 -13.41
N ARG A 141 0.33 6.25 -12.33
CA ARG A 141 0.70 5.35 -11.22
C ARG A 141 1.03 3.94 -11.71
N ASP A 142 0.17 3.34 -12.53
CA ASP A 142 0.30 1.97 -13.02
C ASP A 142 1.55 1.78 -13.90
N GLN A 143 1.87 2.80 -14.71
CA GLN A 143 3.10 2.82 -15.51
C GLN A 143 4.34 2.96 -14.64
N ILE A 144 4.28 3.71 -13.54
CA ILE A 144 5.38 3.75 -12.56
C ILE A 144 5.56 2.38 -11.90
N GLU A 145 4.47 1.71 -11.52
CA GLU A 145 4.53 0.35 -10.98
C GLU A 145 5.21 -0.62 -11.96
N GLU A 146 4.83 -0.59 -13.24
CA GLU A 146 5.45 -1.40 -14.29
C GLU A 146 6.94 -1.10 -14.44
N VAL A 147 7.31 0.19 -14.46
CA VAL A 147 8.72 0.60 -14.53
C VAL A 147 9.49 0.12 -13.30
N LEU A 148 8.94 0.28 -12.10
CA LEU A 148 9.58 -0.16 -10.87
C LEU A 148 9.73 -1.69 -10.82
N ALA A 149 8.72 -2.45 -11.22
CA ALA A 149 8.81 -3.91 -11.30
C ALA A 149 9.87 -4.38 -12.32
N HIS A 150 10.08 -3.62 -13.40
CA HIS A 150 11.10 -3.93 -14.40
C HIS A 150 12.52 -3.54 -13.96
N VAL A 151 12.67 -2.36 -13.34
CA VAL A 151 13.96 -1.81 -12.91
C VAL A 151 14.44 -2.44 -11.61
N LEU A 152 13.52 -2.68 -10.67
CA LEU A 152 13.79 -3.25 -9.37
C LEU A 152 13.37 -4.73 -9.42
N ASP A 153 14.33 -5.63 -9.65
CA ASP A 153 14.10 -7.08 -9.59
C ASP A 153 13.51 -7.46 -8.21
N GLY A 154 12.19 -7.62 -8.10
CA GLY A 154 11.49 -7.92 -6.83
C GLY A 154 10.12 -7.27 -6.71
N THR A 155 9.41 -7.56 -5.62
CA THR A 155 8.09 -6.98 -5.36
C THR A 155 8.24 -5.58 -4.77
N VAL A 156 7.47 -4.62 -5.27
CA VAL A 156 7.43 -3.25 -4.74
C VAL A 156 6.04 -3.02 -4.14
N PRO A 157 5.92 -2.72 -2.83
CA PRO A 157 4.62 -2.44 -2.20
C PRO A 157 4.00 -1.15 -2.76
N ASP A 158 2.66 -1.10 -2.79
CA ASP A 158 1.87 0.07 -3.22
C ASP A 158 2.35 1.39 -2.60
N ALA A 159 2.59 1.42 -1.28
CA ALA A 159 3.07 2.63 -0.62
C ALA A 159 4.41 3.15 -1.16
N THR A 160 5.30 2.26 -1.61
CA THR A 160 6.56 2.65 -2.26
C THR A 160 6.31 3.18 -3.66
N VAL A 161 5.42 2.54 -4.43
CA VAL A 161 4.99 3.02 -5.75
C VAL A 161 4.38 4.42 -5.63
N ASP A 162 3.45 4.61 -4.70
CA ASP A 162 2.75 5.87 -4.47
C ASP A 162 3.70 6.98 -4.03
N ALA A 163 4.63 6.69 -3.11
CA ALA A 163 5.65 7.66 -2.69
C ALA A 163 6.55 8.10 -3.85
N VAL A 164 7.01 7.15 -4.66
CA VAL A 164 7.88 7.42 -5.81
C VAL A 164 7.13 8.13 -6.94
N TRP A 165 5.89 7.74 -7.22
CA TRP A 165 5.04 8.40 -8.23
C TRP A 165 4.71 9.84 -7.81
N SER A 166 4.31 10.05 -6.56
CA SER A 166 4.02 11.38 -6.01
C SER A 166 5.25 12.29 -6.04
N ALA A 167 6.41 11.78 -5.62
CA ALA A 167 7.65 12.54 -5.63
C ALA A 167 8.12 12.89 -7.06
N SER A 168 8.13 11.91 -7.96
CA SER A 168 8.55 12.12 -9.35
C SER A 168 7.54 12.90 -10.20
N GLY A 169 6.27 12.96 -9.78
CA GLY A 169 5.17 13.48 -10.58
C GLY A 169 4.99 12.76 -11.92
N GLY A 170 5.42 11.49 -11.99
CA GLY A 170 5.45 10.71 -13.23
C GLY A 170 6.51 11.14 -14.25
N ASN A 171 7.47 12.01 -13.88
CA ASN A 171 8.53 12.44 -14.78
C ASN A 171 9.67 11.40 -14.81
N PRO A 172 9.92 10.68 -15.92
CA PRO A 172 10.93 9.62 -15.99
C PRO A 172 12.35 10.07 -15.60
N ARG A 173 12.74 11.30 -15.98
CA ARG A 173 14.07 11.83 -15.62
C ARG A 173 14.20 12.09 -14.12
N LEU A 174 13.13 12.51 -13.45
CA LEU A 174 13.12 12.66 -11.99
C LEU A 174 13.07 11.31 -11.29
N LEU A 175 12.24 10.38 -11.79
CA LEU A 175 12.15 9.02 -11.30
C LEU A 175 13.53 8.35 -11.27
N ASP A 176 14.26 8.41 -12.39
CA ASP A 176 15.61 7.85 -12.49
C ASP A 176 16.57 8.46 -11.47
N ALA A 177 16.62 9.79 -11.37
CA ALA A 177 17.47 10.48 -10.40
C ALA A 177 17.12 10.12 -8.95
N LEU A 178 15.83 10.09 -8.61
CA LEU A 178 15.33 9.75 -7.28
C LEU A 178 15.67 8.31 -6.87
N LEU A 179 15.47 7.35 -7.76
CA LEU A 179 15.76 5.94 -7.45
C LEU A 179 17.25 5.72 -7.21
N HIS A 180 18.11 6.37 -8.00
CA HIS A 180 19.55 6.31 -7.79
C HIS A 180 19.98 6.98 -6.49
N ASP A 181 19.52 8.22 -6.23
CA ASP A 181 19.87 8.94 -5.01
C ASP A 181 19.33 8.19 -3.76
N ALA A 182 18.13 7.60 -3.83
CA ALA A 182 17.56 6.80 -2.74
C ALA A 182 18.31 5.48 -2.51
N ALA A 183 18.79 4.83 -3.57
CA ALA A 183 19.61 3.63 -3.46
C ALA A 183 21.00 3.94 -2.89
N GLU A 184 21.65 5.02 -3.36
CA GLU A 184 22.95 5.48 -2.85
C GLU A 184 22.86 5.90 -1.36
N ALA A 185 21.76 6.52 -0.96
CA ALA A 185 21.48 6.87 0.45
C ALA A 185 21.05 5.67 1.31
N GLY A 186 20.84 4.49 0.72
CA GLY A 186 20.34 3.30 1.43
C GLY A 186 18.88 3.42 1.89
N ILE A 187 18.13 4.42 1.39
CA ILE A 187 16.71 4.63 1.69
C ILE A 187 15.87 3.59 0.94
N LEU A 188 16.18 3.33 -0.33
CA LEU A 188 15.55 2.26 -1.10
C LEU A 188 16.33 0.96 -0.88
N ALA A 189 15.71 -0.02 -0.21
CA ALA A 189 16.38 -1.26 0.16
C ALA A 189 15.52 -2.49 -0.16
N LYS A 190 16.17 -3.57 -0.63
CA LYS A 190 15.54 -4.88 -0.82
C LYS A 190 15.65 -5.69 0.47
N ARG A 191 14.52 -6.00 1.11
CA ARG A 191 14.41 -6.87 2.30
C ARG A 191 13.50 -8.04 1.97
N ASN A 192 13.98 -9.26 2.15
CA ASN A 192 13.20 -10.48 1.92
C ASN A 192 12.56 -10.57 0.52
N GLY A 193 13.21 -9.99 -0.50
CA GLY A 193 12.69 -9.94 -1.88
C GLY A 193 11.74 -8.76 -2.16
N ILE A 194 11.45 -7.93 -1.16
CA ILE A 194 10.54 -6.79 -1.25
C ILE A 194 11.34 -5.49 -1.15
N TRP A 195 11.12 -4.57 -2.08
CA TRP A 195 11.74 -3.25 -2.09
C TRP A 195 10.92 -2.28 -1.23
N VAL A 196 11.53 -1.72 -0.20
CA VAL A 196 10.87 -0.78 0.73
C VAL A 196 11.67 0.51 0.86
N LEU A 197 10.97 1.60 1.21
CA LEU A 197 11.58 2.86 1.62
C LEU A 197 11.79 2.84 3.14
N LEU A 198 13.06 2.90 3.58
CA LEU A 198 13.45 2.95 4.99
C LEU A 198 13.34 4.35 5.61
N GLY A 199 12.96 5.34 4.81
CA GLY A 199 12.82 6.74 5.19
C GLY A 199 12.23 7.57 4.07
N SER A 200 12.19 8.89 4.25
CA SER A 200 11.75 9.82 3.21
C SER A 200 12.71 9.81 2.02
N LEU A 201 12.18 9.89 0.80
CA LEU A 201 13.00 10.00 -0.41
C LEU A 201 13.93 11.23 -0.32
N PRO A 202 15.19 11.11 -0.76
CA PRO A 202 16.15 12.19 -0.68
C PRO A 202 15.77 13.30 -1.66
N THR A 203 15.76 14.52 -1.16
CA THR A 203 15.38 15.73 -1.91
C THR A 203 16.59 16.60 -2.28
N ASP A 204 17.74 16.29 -1.68
CA ASP A 204 19.04 16.95 -1.84
C ASP A 204 20.09 16.03 -2.50
N GLY A 205 19.65 14.90 -3.04
CA GLY A 205 20.51 13.96 -3.75
C GLY A 205 21.29 14.60 -4.92
N VAL A 206 22.50 14.11 -5.18
CA VAL A 206 23.44 14.73 -6.13
C VAL A 206 22.86 14.70 -7.55
N ARG A 207 22.23 13.59 -7.95
CA ARG A 207 21.69 13.44 -9.30
C ARG A 207 20.45 14.32 -9.47
N LEU A 208 19.53 14.29 -8.51
CA LEU A 208 18.33 15.12 -8.51
C LEU A 208 18.69 16.61 -8.58
N THR A 209 19.59 17.06 -7.70
CA THR A 209 20.07 18.45 -7.67
C THR A 209 20.74 18.84 -8.98
N GLY A 210 21.53 17.93 -9.56
CA GLY A 210 22.18 18.11 -10.85
C GLY A 210 21.19 18.29 -12.00
N VAL A 211 20.11 17.50 -12.03
CA VAL A 211 19.04 17.63 -13.03
C VAL A 211 18.33 18.98 -12.90
N VAL A 212 17.94 19.35 -11.67
CA VAL A 212 17.18 20.58 -11.43
C VAL A 212 18.03 21.83 -11.69
N THR A 213 19.29 21.83 -11.27
CA THR A 213 20.19 22.96 -11.44
C THR A 213 20.52 23.21 -12.90
N LYS A 214 20.79 22.16 -13.69
CA LYS A 214 21.00 22.27 -15.15
C LYS A 214 19.79 22.87 -15.85
N ASP A 215 18.59 22.45 -15.46
CA ASP A 215 17.37 23.03 -15.99
C ASP A 215 17.24 24.50 -15.57
N HIS A 216 17.40 24.81 -14.29
CA HIS A 216 17.25 26.18 -13.74
C HIS A 216 18.18 27.17 -14.44
N LEU A 217 19.46 26.82 -14.62
CA LEU A 217 20.48 27.69 -15.23
C LEU A 217 20.24 28.02 -16.71
N ARG A 218 19.44 27.22 -17.44
CA ARG A 218 19.13 27.47 -18.87
C ARG A 218 18.06 28.55 -19.08
N ARG A 219 17.44 29.06 -18.02
CA ARG A 219 16.33 30.04 -18.09
C ARG A 219 16.82 31.49 -18.04
N ARG A 220 15.95 32.43 -18.39
CA ARG A 220 16.28 33.87 -18.30
C ARG A 220 16.45 34.30 -16.83
N PRO A 221 17.31 35.29 -16.52
CA PRO A 221 17.56 35.72 -15.14
C PRO A 221 16.28 36.09 -14.36
N GLU A 222 15.30 36.73 -15.01
CA GLU A 222 14.04 37.13 -14.40
C GLU A 222 13.14 35.93 -14.07
N GLU A 223 13.15 34.90 -14.93
CA GLU A 223 12.44 33.64 -14.69
C GLU A 223 13.09 32.83 -13.58
N GLN A 224 14.42 32.81 -13.53
CA GLN A 224 15.17 32.20 -12.44
C GLN A 224 14.81 32.86 -11.10
N GLU A 225 14.75 34.19 -11.07
CA GLU A 225 14.42 34.95 -9.89
C GLU A 225 12.98 34.70 -9.41
N ALA A 226 12.00 34.72 -10.32
CA ALA A 226 10.61 34.40 -9.99
C ALA A 226 10.45 32.96 -9.46
N LEU A 227 11.16 31.99 -10.05
CA LEU A 227 11.16 30.61 -9.56
C LEU A 227 11.74 30.47 -8.15
N LYS A 228 12.76 31.27 -7.78
CA LYS A 228 13.30 31.28 -6.41
C LYS A 228 12.24 31.75 -5.40
N PHE A 229 11.50 32.82 -5.72
CA PHE A 229 10.40 33.29 -4.87
C PHE A 229 9.33 32.21 -4.67
N ILE A 230 8.86 31.60 -5.77
CA ILE A 230 7.80 30.58 -5.71
C ILE A 230 8.29 29.32 -4.99
N ALA A 231 9.54 28.90 -5.23
CA ALA A 231 10.13 27.73 -4.58
C ALA A 231 10.31 27.91 -3.07
N LEU A 232 10.74 29.09 -2.62
CA LEU A 232 10.95 29.39 -1.20
C LEU A 232 9.61 29.57 -0.45
N ALA A 233 8.70 30.33 -1.04
CA ALA A 233 7.41 30.67 -0.44
C ALA A 233 6.42 29.50 -0.38
N GLY A 234 6.56 28.51 -1.27
CA GLY A 234 5.52 27.50 -1.50
C GLY A 234 4.34 28.09 -2.27
N PRO A 235 3.10 27.62 -2.04
CA PRO A 235 1.92 28.27 -2.58
C PRO A 235 1.94 29.78 -2.27
N VAL A 236 1.95 30.59 -3.34
CA VAL A 236 2.08 32.05 -3.25
C VAL A 236 1.10 32.71 -4.19
N GLY A 237 0.36 33.71 -3.70
CA GLY A 237 -0.61 34.43 -4.52
C GLY A 237 0.02 34.97 -5.82
N ARG A 238 -0.61 34.71 -6.96
CA ARG A 238 -0.12 35.11 -8.28
C ARG A 238 0.22 36.60 -8.35
N LYS A 239 -0.67 37.44 -7.82
CA LYS A 239 -0.50 38.89 -7.80
C LYS A 239 0.79 39.32 -7.10
N VAL A 240 1.18 38.64 -6.01
CA VAL A 240 2.44 38.92 -5.29
C VAL A 240 3.65 38.74 -6.20
N ILE A 241 3.67 37.67 -7.00
CA ILE A 241 4.78 37.42 -7.93
C ILE A 241 4.72 38.36 -9.14
N GLU A 242 3.53 38.70 -9.63
CA GLU A 242 3.36 39.69 -10.71
C GLU A 242 3.84 41.08 -10.28
N ASP A 243 3.57 41.49 -9.04
CA ASP A 243 4.03 42.79 -8.50
C ASP A 243 5.56 42.83 -8.33
N ILE A 244 6.20 41.71 -7.98
CA ILE A 244 7.66 41.62 -7.75
C ILE A 244 8.47 41.41 -9.03
N CYS A 245 7.99 40.54 -9.93
CA CYS A 245 8.73 40.04 -11.10
C CYS A 245 8.10 40.43 -12.45
N GLY A 246 6.88 40.94 -12.45
CA GLY A 246 6.13 41.32 -13.66
C GLY A 246 5.27 40.19 -14.24
N ALA A 247 4.06 40.56 -14.69
CA ALA A 247 3.12 39.65 -15.35
C ALA A 247 3.69 38.89 -16.58
N PRO A 248 4.55 39.47 -17.44
CA PRO A 248 5.14 38.73 -18.56
C PRO A 248 6.01 37.53 -18.12
N VAL A 249 6.70 37.64 -16.98
CA VAL A 249 7.55 36.57 -16.44
C VAL A 249 6.68 35.42 -15.92
N VAL A 250 5.64 35.74 -15.16
CA VAL A 250 4.67 34.75 -14.66
C VAL A 250 3.99 34.01 -15.82
N ARG A 251 3.53 34.75 -16.83
CA ARG A 251 2.94 34.16 -18.04
C ARG A 251 3.91 33.21 -18.75
N SER A 252 5.17 33.61 -18.89
CA SER A 252 6.20 32.76 -19.50
C SER A 252 6.41 31.46 -18.72
N LEU A 253 6.45 31.51 -17.38
CA LEU A 253 6.60 30.34 -16.53
C LEU A 253 5.39 29.39 -16.62
N LEU A 254 4.18 29.94 -16.69
CA LEU A 254 2.94 29.17 -16.91
C LEU A 254 2.94 28.51 -18.30
N ASP A 255 3.32 29.25 -19.34
CA ASP A 255 3.41 28.74 -20.71
C ASP A 255 4.46 27.62 -20.83
N GLN A 256 5.56 27.72 -20.09
CA GLN A 256 6.58 26.67 -20.01
C GLN A 256 6.22 25.52 -19.05
N GLN A 257 5.06 25.58 -18.38
CA GLN A 257 4.61 24.60 -17.37
C GLN A 257 5.60 24.41 -16.21
N MET A 258 6.33 25.48 -15.86
CA MET A 258 7.26 25.47 -14.73
C MET A 258 6.58 25.80 -13.41
N VAL A 259 5.45 26.49 -13.49
CA VAL A 259 4.61 26.80 -12.36
C VAL A 259 3.18 26.42 -12.72
N VAL A 260 2.43 26.00 -11.71
CA VAL A 260 1.02 25.65 -11.83
C VAL A 260 0.23 26.67 -11.03
N GLU A 261 -0.85 27.15 -11.63
CA GLU A 261 -1.82 28.02 -10.98
C GLU A 261 -2.94 27.15 -10.39
N ASN A 262 -3.09 27.21 -9.06
CA ASN A 262 -4.17 26.53 -8.36
C ASN A 262 -5.44 27.38 -8.45
N SER A 263 -6.59 26.73 -8.64
CA SER A 263 -7.91 27.37 -8.80
C SER A 263 -8.51 27.98 -7.53
N GLY A 264 -7.67 28.27 -6.52
CA GLY A 264 -8.07 28.96 -5.29
C GLY A 264 -8.43 30.43 -5.53
N VAL A 265 -9.11 31.05 -4.56
CA VAL A 265 -9.36 32.49 -4.55
C VAL A 265 -8.70 33.09 -3.29
N PRO A 266 -7.62 33.90 -3.44
CA PRO A 266 -6.94 34.27 -4.69
C PRO A 266 -6.17 33.10 -5.32
N ALA A 267 -5.90 33.18 -6.63
CA ALA A 267 -5.11 32.18 -7.34
C ALA A 267 -3.66 32.14 -6.82
N GLU A 268 -3.16 30.94 -6.54
CA GLU A 268 -1.81 30.71 -6.01
C GLU A 268 -0.95 29.99 -7.04
N LEU A 269 0.32 30.37 -7.11
CA LEU A 269 1.35 29.74 -7.91
C LEU A 269 2.14 28.77 -7.05
N THR A 270 2.41 27.60 -7.62
CA THR A 270 3.34 26.61 -7.08
C THR A 270 4.31 26.20 -8.17
N VAL A 271 5.50 25.73 -7.80
CA VAL A 271 6.36 25.03 -8.78
C VAL A 271 5.66 23.71 -9.13
N TRP A 272 5.70 23.32 -10.41
CA TRP A 272 4.98 22.15 -10.92
C TRP A 272 5.30 20.83 -10.20
N ASN A 273 6.47 20.73 -9.55
CA ASN A 273 6.88 19.58 -8.76
C ASN A 273 7.64 20.05 -7.50
N SER A 274 7.37 19.41 -6.37
CA SER A 274 7.92 19.77 -5.06
C SER A 274 9.43 19.56 -4.97
N LEU A 275 9.98 18.50 -5.56
CA LEU A 275 11.41 18.24 -5.60
C LEU A 275 12.16 19.31 -6.39
N PHE A 276 11.55 19.80 -7.47
CA PHE A 276 12.09 20.95 -8.21
C PHE A 276 12.16 22.19 -7.33
N ALA A 277 11.11 22.48 -6.56
CA ALA A 277 11.13 23.59 -5.61
C ALA A 277 12.25 23.40 -4.58
N GLU A 278 12.39 22.20 -4.02
CA GLU A 278 13.36 21.91 -2.97
C GLU A 278 14.81 22.00 -3.45
N ALA A 279 15.11 21.41 -4.60
CA ALA A 279 16.44 21.53 -5.19
C ALA A 279 16.77 23.01 -5.52
N ILE A 280 15.80 23.82 -5.97
CA ILE A 280 16.01 25.27 -6.12
C ILE A 280 16.36 25.91 -4.77
N ARG A 281 15.60 25.61 -3.70
CA ARG A 281 15.87 26.15 -2.34
C ARG A 281 17.30 25.83 -1.89
N ASN A 282 17.75 24.60 -2.11
CA ASN A 282 19.08 24.15 -1.70
C ASN A 282 20.24 24.84 -2.46
N THR A 283 19.98 25.47 -3.61
CA THR A 283 20.99 26.28 -4.32
C THR A 283 21.12 27.73 -3.80
N ILE A 284 20.23 28.18 -2.91
CA ILE A 284 20.15 29.57 -2.47
C ILE A 284 20.91 29.72 -1.15
N SER A 285 21.85 30.66 -1.08
CA SER A 285 22.55 30.97 0.17
C SER A 285 21.59 31.59 1.20
N VAL A 286 21.85 31.38 2.49
CA VAL A 286 21.02 31.93 3.59
C VAL A 286 20.83 33.44 3.47
N SER A 287 21.91 34.19 3.16
CA SER A 287 21.83 35.65 2.98
C SER A 287 20.92 36.06 1.82
N ARG A 288 20.94 35.31 0.72
CA ARG A 288 20.05 35.56 -0.42
C ARG A 288 18.60 35.19 -0.09
N SER A 289 18.41 34.08 0.63
CA SER A 289 17.09 33.63 1.10
C SER A 289 16.42 34.69 1.97
N LEU A 290 17.17 35.30 2.92
CA LEU A 290 16.67 36.38 3.77
C LEU A 290 16.23 37.62 2.96
N GLN A 291 17.04 38.05 1.98
CA GLN A 291 16.67 39.18 1.10
C GLN A 291 15.36 38.93 0.34
N LEU A 292 15.16 37.70 -0.15
CA LEU A 292 13.93 37.32 -0.84
C LEU A 292 12.74 37.28 0.13
N LEU A 293 12.95 36.85 1.37
CA LEU A 293 11.91 36.81 2.40
C LEU A 293 11.46 38.22 2.82
N GLU A 294 12.39 39.16 2.96
CA GLU A 294 12.04 40.56 3.25
C GLU A 294 11.19 41.16 2.13
N LYS A 295 11.63 40.97 0.87
CA LYS A 295 10.94 41.51 -0.30
C LYS A 295 9.53 40.94 -0.48
N ILE A 296 9.32 39.65 -0.22
CA ILE A 296 7.99 39.05 -0.34
C ILE A 296 7.04 39.51 0.75
N ARG A 297 7.54 39.75 1.98
CA ARG A 297 6.73 40.21 3.13
C ARG A 297 6.18 41.62 2.93
N GLU A 298 6.88 42.48 2.17
CA GLU A 298 6.38 43.80 1.80
C GLU A 298 5.12 43.76 0.91
N HIS A 299 4.93 42.67 0.18
CA HIS A 299 3.85 42.51 -0.81
C HIS A 299 2.78 41.51 -0.38
N LYS A 300 2.91 40.91 0.82
CA LYS A 300 2.10 39.77 1.26
C LYS A 300 1.49 40.06 2.64
N ASP A 301 0.18 39.90 2.74
CA ASP A 301 -0.51 39.94 4.04
C ASP A 301 -0.42 38.56 4.73
N PRO A 302 0.26 38.44 5.90
CA PRO A 302 0.35 37.18 6.65
C PRO A 302 -1.01 36.58 6.99
N ALA A 303 -2.05 37.40 7.21
CA ALA A 303 -3.39 36.92 7.58
C ALA A 303 -4.10 36.14 6.47
N THR A 304 -3.63 36.27 5.22
CA THR A 304 -4.19 35.57 4.07
C THR A 304 -3.67 34.14 3.91
N LEU A 305 -2.60 33.77 4.63
CA LEU A 305 -1.97 32.46 4.49
C LEU A 305 -2.76 31.34 5.15
N ARG A 306 -3.01 30.29 4.38
CA ARG A 306 -3.69 29.07 4.82
C ARG A 306 -2.93 27.84 4.37
N GLY A 307 -3.15 26.76 5.10
CA GLY A 307 -2.60 25.44 4.81
C GLY A 307 -1.09 25.44 4.55
N GLU A 308 -0.68 24.85 3.42
CA GLU A 308 0.73 24.71 3.04
C GLU A 308 1.47 26.05 2.90
N GLY A 309 0.81 27.11 2.43
CA GLY A 309 1.44 28.43 2.32
C GLY A 309 1.82 29.01 3.70
N ARG A 310 1.04 28.71 4.75
CA ARG A 310 1.36 29.07 6.14
C ARG A 310 2.54 28.25 6.66
N LEU A 311 2.51 26.93 6.47
CA LEU A 311 3.60 26.03 6.86
C LEU A 311 4.93 26.48 6.24
N ARG A 312 4.98 26.68 4.92
CA ARG A 312 6.20 27.13 4.23
C ARG A 312 6.67 28.50 4.70
N SER A 313 5.77 29.43 5.01
CA SER A 313 6.13 30.74 5.55
C SER A 313 6.86 30.64 6.89
N VAL A 314 6.39 29.76 7.79
CA VAL A 314 7.04 29.51 9.08
C VAL A 314 8.39 28.82 8.88
N GLU A 315 8.45 27.76 8.08
CA GLU A 315 9.71 27.05 7.78
C GLU A 315 10.76 27.99 7.20
N TRP A 316 10.40 28.78 6.18
CA TRP A 316 11.33 29.71 5.54
C TRP A 316 11.83 30.81 6.50
N SER A 317 10.95 31.29 7.39
CA SER A 317 11.34 32.26 8.42
C SER A 317 12.36 31.66 9.40
N LEU A 318 12.14 30.41 9.82
CA LEU A 318 13.04 29.69 10.72
C LEU A 318 14.37 29.31 10.05
N GLU A 319 14.36 28.94 8.77
CA GLU A 319 15.55 28.69 7.93
C GLU A 319 16.43 29.94 7.83
N CYS A 320 15.82 31.13 7.76
CA CYS A 320 16.53 32.42 7.74
C CYS A 320 16.94 32.91 9.14
N GLY A 321 16.67 32.15 10.21
CA GLY A 321 17.01 32.52 11.58
C GLY A 321 16.13 33.62 12.19
N LEU A 322 14.95 33.88 11.61
CA LEU A 322 14.00 34.85 12.16
C LEU A 322 13.19 34.24 13.31
N ARG A 323 12.77 35.09 14.25
CA ARG A 323 11.81 34.70 15.28
C ARG A 323 10.41 34.61 14.69
N VAL A 324 9.69 33.54 15.05
CA VAL A 324 8.29 33.31 14.72
C VAL A 324 7.53 33.14 16.04
N PRO A 325 6.34 33.73 16.21
CA PRO A 325 5.54 33.50 17.41
C PRO A 325 5.20 32.02 17.61
N ASP A 326 5.23 31.57 18.86
CA ASP A 326 5.03 30.17 19.22
C ASP A 326 3.66 29.61 18.79
N ALA A 327 2.60 30.42 18.86
CA ALA A 327 1.28 30.05 18.36
C ALA A 327 1.29 29.75 16.84
N GLU A 328 2.01 30.57 16.05
CA GLU A 328 2.14 30.35 14.60
C GLU A 328 3.01 29.12 14.29
N MET A 329 4.07 28.89 15.08
CA MET A 329 4.88 27.68 14.97
C MET A 329 4.04 26.43 15.25
N LEU A 330 3.20 26.47 16.28
CA LEU A 330 2.37 25.34 16.64
C LEU A 330 1.31 25.02 15.57
N ASP A 331 0.65 26.05 15.05
CA ASP A 331 -0.28 25.91 13.93
C ASP A 331 0.40 25.31 12.69
N ALA A 332 1.60 25.79 12.34
CA ALA A 332 2.37 25.25 11.23
C ALA A 332 2.81 23.79 11.49
N ALA A 333 3.22 23.46 12.71
CA ALA A 333 3.60 22.09 13.06
C ALA A 333 2.42 21.12 12.95
N ARG A 334 1.21 21.53 13.33
CA ARG A 334 -0.03 20.74 13.14
C ARG A 334 -0.39 20.60 11.67
N GLU A 335 -0.25 21.66 10.89
CA GLU A 335 -0.45 21.63 9.45
C GLU A 335 0.52 20.66 8.74
N ALA A 336 1.77 20.60 9.21
CA ALA A 336 2.76 19.63 8.74
C ALA A 336 2.35 18.19 9.07
N LEU A 337 1.78 17.91 10.24
CA LEU A 337 1.24 16.59 10.60
C LEU A 337 0.12 16.14 9.66
N THR A 338 -0.85 17.02 9.36
CA THR A 338 -1.96 16.71 8.44
C THR A 338 -1.45 16.32 7.04
N ARG A 339 -0.27 16.81 6.66
CA ARG A 339 0.43 16.50 5.39
C ARG A 339 1.48 15.40 5.51
N PHE A 340 1.60 14.76 6.67
CA PHE A 340 2.59 13.72 6.94
C PHE A 340 4.05 14.19 6.73
N ARG A 341 4.31 15.50 6.85
CA ARG A 341 5.67 16.07 6.93
C ARG A 341 6.19 15.97 8.36
N ASN A 342 6.35 14.73 8.84
CA ASN A 342 6.67 14.43 10.24
C ASN A 342 7.96 15.13 10.69
N HIS A 343 9.00 15.14 9.86
CA HIS A 343 10.25 15.85 10.16
C HIS A 343 10.03 17.34 10.41
N SER A 344 9.31 18.04 9.52
CA SER A 344 8.95 19.46 9.68
C SER A 344 8.14 19.70 10.95
N ALA A 345 7.12 18.87 11.20
CA ALA A 345 6.29 18.98 12.40
C ALA A 345 7.16 18.91 13.67
N ARG A 346 8.10 17.95 13.74
CA ARG A 346 9.02 17.83 14.88
C ARG A 346 9.97 19.00 15.00
N ALA A 347 10.58 19.41 13.88
CA ALA A 347 11.57 20.48 13.87
C ALA A 347 10.98 21.84 14.27
N ILE A 348 9.76 22.15 13.82
CA ILE A 348 9.05 23.39 14.19
C ILE A 348 8.59 23.32 15.64
N ALA A 349 7.89 22.25 16.04
CA ALA A 349 7.37 22.13 17.41
C ALA A 349 8.48 22.08 18.47
N ALA A 350 9.67 21.59 18.14
CA ALA A 350 10.82 21.60 19.05
C ALA A 350 11.36 23.02 19.35
N LYS A 351 10.98 24.03 18.56
CA LYS A 351 11.39 25.43 18.75
C LYS A 351 10.40 26.25 19.59
N VAL A 352 9.23 25.70 19.92
CA VAL A 352 8.26 26.30 20.83
C VAL A 352 8.85 26.33 22.26
N GLN A 353 8.79 27.48 22.92
CA GLN A 353 9.36 27.73 24.24
C GLN A 353 8.34 28.25 25.26
N ASP A 354 7.23 28.84 24.80
CA ASP A 354 6.17 29.36 25.66
C ASP A 354 5.57 28.22 26.51
N PRO A 355 5.59 28.32 27.85
CA PRO A 355 5.01 27.31 28.74
C PRO A 355 3.54 26.99 28.45
N GLU A 356 2.77 27.93 27.89
CA GLU A 356 1.37 27.71 27.51
C GLU A 356 1.25 26.70 26.35
N PHE A 357 2.12 26.80 25.35
CA PHE A 357 2.07 25.99 24.13
C PHE A 357 2.93 24.72 24.19
N LEU A 358 3.87 24.66 25.13
CA LEU A 358 4.86 23.58 25.25
C LEU A 358 4.24 22.17 25.38
N PRO A 359 3.19 21.93 26.19
CA PRO A 359 2.59 20.60 26.30
C PRO A 359 2.01 20.11 24.97
N LEU A 360 1.32 20.98 24.23
CA LEU A 360 0.74 20.65 22.93
C LEU A 360 1.85 20.46 21.87
N ALA A 361 2.93 21.26 21.92
CA ALA A 361 4.09 21.05 21.07
C ALA A 361 4.75 19.68 21.30
N HIS A 362 4.85 19.21 22.56
CA HIS A 362 5.30 17.85 22.86
C HIS A 362 4.37 16.78 22.28
N ALA A 363 3.05 16.95 22.39
CA ALA A 363 2.09 16.03 21.81
C ALA A 363 2.15 15.98 20.26
N VAL A 364 2.35 17.13 19.60
CA VAL A 364 2.58 17.21 18.14
C VAL A 364 3.85 16.46 17.74
N ARG A 365 4.95 16.65 18.49
CA ARG A 365 6.21 15.93 18.26
C ARG A 365 6.04 14.42 18.45
N ALA A 366 5.32 14.03 19.49
CA ALA A 366 5.02 12.62 19.77
C ALA A 366 4.22 11.97 18.65
N ARG A 367 3.20 12.67 18.10
CA ARG A 367 2.44 12.17 16.95
C ARG A 367 3.31 11.96 15.71
N ALA A 368 4.23 12.88 15.43
CA ALA A 368 5.16 12.71 14.31
C ALA A 368 6.11 11.52 14.53
N LEU A 369 6.65 11.35 15.74
CA LEU A 369 7.48 10.19 16.09
C LEU A 369 6.71 8.87 15.98
N TYR A 370 5.44 8.87 16.38
CA TYR A 370 4.55 7.71 16.24
C TYR A 370 4.37 7.34 14.77
N ASN A 371 4.10 8.31 13.90
CA ASN A 371 4.02 8.08 12.44
C ASN A 371 5.36 7.58 11.84
N GLU A 372 6.49 7.86 12.49
CA GLU A 372 7.84 7.40 12.09
C GLU A 372 8.22 6.04 12.73
N GLY A 373 7.31 5.39 13.45
CA GLY A 373 7.57 4.11 14.12
C GLY A 373 8.40 4.22 15.42
N SER A 374 8.74 5.43 15.86
CA SER A 374 9.53 5.69 17.07
C SER A 374 8.64 5.73 18.32
N TYR A 375 8.00 4.61 18.64
CA TYR A 375 6.96 4.54 19.67
C TYR A 375 7.44 4.84 21.09
N ALA A 376 8.65 4.41 21.45
CA ALA A 376 9.20 4.67 22.78
C ALA A 376 9.42 6.17 23.03
N ASP A 377 9.98 6.89 22.04
CA ASP A 377 10.19 8.33 22.14
C ASP A 377 8.86 9.10 22.12
N ALA A 378 7.88 8.63 21.35
CA ALA A 378 6.53 9.17 21.37
C ALA A 378 5.89 9.02 22.75
N ALA A 379 5.94 7.82 23.33
CA ALA A 379 5.40 7.52 24.66
C ALA A 379 6.03 8.41 25.74
N ALA A 380 7.36 8.59 25.72
CA ALA A 380 8.07 9.43 26.69
C ALA A 380 7.64 10.91 26.63
N LEU A 381 7.44 11.46 25.43
CA LEU A 381 6.94 12.83 25.27
C LEU A 381 5.49 12.98 25.75
N LEU A 382 4.65 11.97 25.52
CA LEU A 382 3.25 11.97 25.94
C LEU A 382 3.12 11.83 27.46
N ASP A 383 3.93 10.97 28.09
CA ASP A 383 4.02 10.85 29.55
C ASP A 383 4.35 12.20 30.21
N ALA A 384 5.20 12.99 29.56
CA ALA A 384 5.63 14.29 30.08
C ALA A 384 4.56 15.41 29.97
N CYS A 385 3.55 15.28 29.10
CA CYS A 385 2.61 16.37 28.81
C CYS A 385 1.12 16.05 28.98
N TRP A 386 0.71 14.78 29.06
CA TRP A 386 -0.71 14.42 28.94
C TRP A 386 -1.60 15.03 30.04
N LEU A 387 -1.14 15.05 31.30
CA LEU A 387 -1.89 15.64 32.42
C LEU A 387 -2.10 17.15 32.23
N GLN A 388 -1.11 17.85 31.70
CA GLN A 388 -1.18 19.30 31.44
C GLN A 388 -2.20 19.62 30.34
N LEU A 389 -2.53 18.64 29.50
CA LEU A 389 -3.52 18.75 28.42
C LEU A 389 -4.89 18.18 28.81
N ALA A 390 -5.11 17.79 30.07
CA ALA A 390 -6.39 17.23 30.51
C ALA A 390 -7.57 18.21 30.35
N GLY A 391 -7.33 19.52 30.51
CA GLY A 391 -8.33 20.56 30.24
C GLY A 391 -8.37 21.05 28.79
N HIS A 392 -7.51 20.54 27.91
CA HIS A 392 -7.41 21.00 26.52
C HIS A 392 -8.31 20.16 25.60
N PRO A 393 -8.87 20.72 24.50
CA PRO A 393 -9.65 19.96 23.49
C PRO A 393 -8.90 18.83 22.75
N GLU A 394 -7.61 18.63 23.04
CA GLU A 394 -6.79 17.52 22.53
C GLU A 394 -6.48 16.48 23.61
N GLY A 395 -6.87 16.70 24.87
CA GLY A 395 -6.65 15.78 25.98
C GLY A 395 -7.05 14.34 25.66
N PRO A 396 -8.29 14.09 25.14
CA PRO A 396 -8.70 12.77 24.67
C PRO A 396 -7.76 12.17 23.63
N SER A 397 -7.39 12.94 22.60
CA SER A 397 -6.48 12.51 21.53
C SER A 397 -5.10 12.11 22.08
N VAL A 398 -4.58 12.90 23.02
CA VAL A 398 -3.26 12.70 23.63
C VAL A 398 -3.24 11.46 24.51
N LEU A 399 -4.28 11.21 25.30
CA LEU A 399 -4.39 9.98 26.09
C LEU A 399 -4.47 8.74 25.21
N LEU A 400 -5.28 8.78 24.15
CA LEU A 400 -5.41 7.67 23.20
C LEU A 400 -4.10 7.40 22.46
N LEU A 401 -3.40 8.45 22.03
CA LEU A 401 -2.10 8.32 21.38
C LEU A 401 -1.04 7.79 22.36
N ARG A 402 -1.09 8.21 23.63
CA ARG A 402 -0.24 7.69 24.71
C ARG A 402 -0.45 6.20 24.91
N ALA A 403 -1.71 5.78 25.00
CA ALA A 403 -2.08 4.38 25.12
C ALA A 403 -1.56 3.55 23.93
N ALA A 404 -1.77 4.03 22.70
CA ALA A 404 -1.27 3.37 21.50
C ALA A 404 0.27 3.28 21.44
N ALA A 405 0.98 4.33 21.82
CA ALA A 405 2.44 4.36 21.84
C ALA A 405 3.04 3.35 22.83
N HIS A 406 2.48 3.28 24.04
CA HIS A 406 2.89 2.29 25.05
C HIS A 406 2.50 0.86 24.70
N GLN A 407 1.34 0.65 24.09
CA GLN A 407 0.98 -0.68 23.56
C GLN A 407 1.98 -1.14 22.50
N ALA A 408 2.39 -0.25 21.59
CA ALA A 408 3.35 -0.57 20.54
C ALA A 408 4.75 -0.93 21.09
N THR A 409 5.08 -0.53 22.32
CA THR A 409 6.32 -0.94 23.02
C THR A 409 6.14 -2.19 23.90
N GLY A 410 4.95 -2.81 23.89
CA GLY A 410 4.64 -4.02 24.64
C GLY A 410 4.14 -3.79 26.07
N ARG A 411 3.84 -2.55 26.48
CA ARG A 411 3.19 -2.30 27.78
C ARG A 411 1.69 -2.63 27.73
N PRO A 412 1.16 -3.40 28.70
CA PRO A 412 -0.28 -3.64 28.82
C PRO A 412 -1.08 -2.34 29.03
N LEU A 413 -2.29 -2.28 28.47
CA LEU A 413 -3.21 -1.16 28.71
C LEU A 413 -3.66 -1.06 30.17
N ALA A 414 -3.77 -2.19 30.87
CA ALA A 414 -4.17 -2.23 32.27
C ALA A 414 -3.24 -1.42 33.16
N ASP A 415 -1.93 -1.63 33.00
CA ASP A 415 -0.89 -0.87 33.71
C ASP A 415 -1.03 0.64 33.45
N LEU A 416 -1.32 1.04 32.20
CA LEU A 416 -1.49 2.45 31.85
C LEU A 416 -2.76 3.05 32.42
N ALA A 417 -3.83 2.26 32.53
CA ALA A 417 -5.09 2.69 33.11
C ALA A 417 -4.98 2.86 34.63
N GLU A 418 -4.29 1.94 35.30
CA GLU A 418 -3.98 2.04 36.74
C GLU A 418 -3.10 3.27 37.03
N GLU A 419 -1.98 3.42 36.31
CA GLU A 419 -1.10 4.60 36.42
C GLU A 419 -1.83 5.91 36.14
N GLY A 420 -2.66 5.94 35.08
CA GLY A 420 -3.44 7.12 34.73
C GLY A 420 -4.44 7.50 35.82
N GLY A 421 -5.07 6.50 36.45
CA GLY A 421 -5.97 6.69 37.58
C GLY A 421 -5.25 7.23 38.82
N GLU A 422 -4.11 6.65 39.19
CA GLU A 422 -3.30 7.10 40.33
C GLU A 422 -2.75 8.51 40.15
N GLN A 423 -2.17 8.79 38.97
CA GLN A 423 -1.61 10.10 38.64
C GLN A 423 -2.69 11.18 38.65
N HIS A 424 -3.89 10.86 38.15
CA HIS A 424 -5.01 11.78 38.19
C HIS A 424 -5.56 12.00 39.60
N ALA A 425 -5.71 10.93 40.41
CA ALA A 425 -6.17 11.03 41.79
C ALA A 425 -5.26 11.92 42.68
N GLY A 426 -3.99 12.08 42.30
CA GLY A 426 -3.04 12.99 42.93
C GLY A 426 -3.20 14.47 42.55
N THR A 427 -4.06 14.82 41.58
CA THR A 427 -4.30 16.20 41.14
C THR A 427 -5.48 16.84 41.90
N ALA A 428 -5.39 18.14 42.18
CA ALA A 428 -6.45 18.89 42.88
C ALA A 428 -7.61 19.33 41.96
N GLU A 429 -7.53 19.03 40.66
CA GLU A 429 -8.53 19.39 39.67
C GLU A 429 -9.57 18.27 39.52
N PRO A 430 -10.86 18.58 39.32
CA PRO A 430 -11.88 17.56 39.07
C PRO A 430 -11.49 16.71 37.85
N ALA A 431 -11.68 15.39 37.93
CA ALA A 431 -11.61 14.52 36.77
C ALA A 431 -12.48 15.10 35.66
N ALA A 432 -11.85 15.46 34.53
CA ALA A 432 -12.60 15.66 33.32
C ALA A 432 -13.27 14.31 33.02
N TRP A 433 -14.59 14.25 33.07
CA TRP A 433 -15.36 13.00 33.00
C TRP A 433 -14.87 12.05 31.90
N TRP A 434 -14.47 12.61 30.75
CA TRP A 434 -13.94 11.88 29.61
C TRP A 434 -12.73 11.01 29.94
N LEU A 435 -11.87 11.41 30.88
CA LEU A 435 -10.65 10.70 31.26
C LEU A 435 -10.99 9.34 31.87
N GLU A 436 -11.86 9.34 32.86
CA GLU A 436 -12.33 8.11 33.50
C GLU A 436 -13.04 7.20 32.48
N GLN A 437 -13.84 7.79 31.59
CA GLN A 437 -14.52 7.03 30.55
C GLN A 437 -13.53 6.36 29.61
N LEU A 438 -12.54 7.09 29.09
CA LEU A 438 -11.58 6.54 28.15
C LEU A 438 -10.72 5.45 28.77
N LEU A 439 -10.25 5.62 30.01
CA LEU A 439 -9.47 4.58 30.69
C LEU A 439 -10.30 3.29 30.88
N GLN A 440 -11.57 3.41 31.28
CA GLN A 440 -12.46 2.27 31.41
C GLN A 440 -12.78 1.62 30.06
N LEU A 441 -13.06 2.42 29.02
CA LEU A 441 -13.30 1.92 27.66
C LEU A 441 -12.08 1.18 27.11
N LEU A 442 -10.87 1.73 27.29
CA LEU A 442 -9.63 1.09 26.87
C LEU A 442 -9.41 -0.24 27.59
N GLN A 443 -9.69 -0.31 28.90
CA GLN A 443 -9.58 -1.54 29.68
C GLN A 443 -10.57 -2.60 29.17
N LEU A 444 -11.86 -2.26 29.09
CA LEU A 444 -12.90 -3.18 28.61
C LEU A 444 -12.64 -3.62 27.17
N GLY A 445 -12.14 -2.72 26.33
CA GLY A 445 -11.71 -3.01 24.96
C GLY A 445 -10.51 -3.95 24.90
N ALA A 446 -9.54 -3.83 25.81
CA ALA A 446 -8.41 -4.75 25.91
C ALA A 446 -8.86 -6.16 26.31
N ASP A 447 -9.80 -6.24 27.24
CA ASP A 447 -10.37 -7.51 27.73
C ASP A 447 -11.34 -8.14 26.70
N MET A 448 -11.78 -7.36 25.70
CA MET A 448 -12.85 -7.68 24.75
C MET A 448 -14.17 -7.98 25.47
N ASP A 449 -14.49 -7.21 26.52
CA ASP A 449 -15.73 -7.34 27.30
C ASP A 449 -16.88 -6.58 26.62
N ALA A 450 -17.61 -7.30 25.76
CA ALA A 450 -18.74 -6.75 25.01
C ALA A 450 -19.87 -6.23 25.91
N GLU A 451 -20.14 -6.88 27.05
CA GLU A 451 -21.25 -6.48 27.93
C GLU A 451 -20.88 -5.25 28.76
N GLY A 452 -19.65 -5.22 29.29
CA GLY A 452 -19.11 -4.03 29.95
C GLY A 452 -19.07 -2.82 29.02
N LEU A 453 -18.59 -3.01 27.78
CA LEU A 453 -18.60 -1.94 26.77
C LEU A 453 -20.01 -1.48 26.45
N ARG A 454 -20.97 -2.41 26.28
CA ARG A 454 -22.37 -2.08 25.98
C ARG A 454 -22.96 -1.19 27.08
N GLY A 455 -22.73 -1.54 28.35
CA GLY A 455 -23.16 -0.74 29.49
C GLY A 455 -22.56 0.67 29.48
N ARG A 456 -21.24 0.78 29.29
CA ARG A 456 -20.56 2.10 29.27
C ARG A 456 -20.95 2.96 28.08
N VAL A 457 -21.03 2.38 26.88
CA VAL A 457 -21.46 3.11 25.69
C VAL A 457 -22.91 3.60 25.86
N ALA A 458 -23.80 2.80 26.45
CA ALA A 458 -25.16 3.24 26.76
C ALA A 458 -25.18 4.42 27.75
N ASP A 459 -24.37 4.38 28.83
CA ASP A 459 -24.23 5.50 29.77
C ASP A 459 -23.77 6.79 29.07
N ILE A 460 -22.80 6.66 28.17
CA ILE A 460 -22.23 7.76 27.38
C ILE A 460 -23.29 8.34 26.42
N ARG A 461 -24.04 7.49 25.70
CA ARG A 461 -25.12 7.91 24.78
C ARG A 461 -26.21 8.71 25.47
N ASN A 462 -26.52 8.36 26.72
CA ASN A 462 -27.61 8.98 27.48
C ASN A 462 -27.28 10.39 28.02
N ARG A 463 -26.04 10.87 27.86
CA ARG A 463 -25.63 12.22 28.27
C ARG A 463 -25.93 13.27 27.19
N SER A 464 -26.10 14.51 27.63
CA SER A 464 -26.29 15.66 26.72
C SER A 464 -24.99 15.98 25.98
N SER A 465 -24.93 15.68 24.68
CA SER A 465 -23.73 15.79 23.84
C SER A 465 -23.10 17.18 23.84
N THR A 466 -21.85 17.28 24.30
CA THR A 466 -20.94 18.39 23.95
C THR A 466 -19.93 17.94 22.88
N GLU A 467 -19.28 18.90 22.19
CA GLU A 467 -18.23 18.59 21.21
C GLU A 467 -17.01 17.87 21.84
N GLU A 468 -16.76 18.10 23.13
CA GLU A 468 -15.65 17.48 23.88
C GLU A 468 -15.86 15.98 24.15
N GLU A 469 -17.11 15.49 24.07
CA GLU A 469 -17.46 14.09 24.31
C GLU A 469 -17.39 13.22 23.04
N VAL A 470 -17.28 13.84 21.86
CA VAL A 470 -17.23 13.16 20.56
C VAL A 470 -16.10 12.11 20.49
N PRO A 471 -14.84 12.40 20.92
CA PRO A 471 -13.77 11.39 20.93
C PRO A 471 -14.11 10.14 21.75
N VAL A 472 -14.77 10.34 22.90
CA VAL A 472 -15.15 9.25 23.82
C VAL A 472 -16.22 8.37 23.20
N ARG A 473 -17.23 9.00 22.56
CA ARG A 473 -18.27 8.27 21.82
C ARG A 473 -17.69 7.47 20.69
N ALA A 474 -16.91 8.09 19.80
CA ALA A 474 -16.33 7.42 18.63
C ALA A 474 -15.47 6.21 19.04
N VAL A 475 -14.64 6.34 20.07
CA VAL A 475 -13.81 5.23 20.57
C VAL A 475 -14.65 4.15 21.25
N GLY A 476 -15.61 4.54 22.10
CA GLY A 476 -16.47 3.58 22.78
C GLY A 476 -17.28 2.73 21.82
N GLU A 477 -17.90 3.36 20.82
CA GLU A 477 -18.66 2.69 19.76
C GLU A 477 -17.77 1.76 18.92
N ALA A 478 -16.57 2.22 18.54
CA ALA A 478 -15.64 1.40 17.77
C ALA A 478 -15.11 0.19 18.58
N LEU A 479 -14.82 0.35 19.87
CA LEU A 479 -14.41 -0.77 20.73
C LEU A 479 -15.56 -1.75 20.95
N LEU A 480 -16.78 -1.24 21.19
CA LEU A 480 -17.98 -2.06 21.31
C LEU A 480 -18.24 -2.87 20.05
N ALA A 481 -18.09 -2.26 18.88
CA ALA A 481 -18.27 -2.93 17.59
C ALA A 481 -17.42 -4.20 17.49
N HIS A 482 -16.11 -4.07 17.72
CA HIS A 482 -15.18 -5.20 17.66
C HIS A 482 -15.48 -6.27 18.73
N ALA A 483 -15.78 -5.85 19.96
CA ALA A 483 -16.11 -6.79 21.03
C ALA A 483 -17.39 -7.58 20.72
N LEU A 484 -18.40 -6.94 20.13
CA LEU A 484 -19.62 -7.60 19.67
C LEU A 484 -19.33 -8.58 18.53
N ALA A 485 -18.55 -8.20 17.51
CA ALA A 485 -18.12 -9.14 16.47
C ALA A 485 -17.43 -10.38 17.04
N ALA A 486 -16.48 -10.19 17.97
CA ALA A 486 -15.78 -11.29 18.64
C ALA A 486 -16.75 -12.18 19.43
N ALA A 487 -17.74 -11.59 20.10
CA ALA A 487 -18.80 -12.29 20.82
C ALA A 487 -19.84 -12.99 19.91
N GLY A 488 -19.75 -12.82 18.58
CA GLY A 488 -20.68 -13.40 17.60
C GLY A 488 -21.89 -12.52 17.27
N LYS A 489 -21.85 -11.25 17.65
CA LYS A 489 -22.91 -10.24 17.46
C LYS A 489 -22.53 -9.19 16.42
N ALA A 490 -21.97 -9.63 15.30
CA ALA A 490 -21.39 -8.75 14.29
C ALA A 490 -22.40 -7.83 13.59
N ALA A 491 -23.70 -8.13 13.59
CA ALA A 491 -24.70 -7.21 13.05
C ALA A 491 -24.92 -6.02 13.99
N GLU A 492 -25.08 -6.29 15.31
CA GLU A 492 -25.09 -5.25 16.34
C GLU A 492 -23.75 -4.48 16.35
N GLY A 493 -22.64 -5.17 16.14
CA GLY A 493 -21.30 -4.58 16.04
C GLY A 493 -21.19 -3.59 14.88
N LEU A 494 -21.67 -3.97 13.70
CA LEU A 494 -21.72 -3.08 12.54
C LEU A 494 -22.53 -1.81 12.81
N GLU A 495 -23.67 -1.90 13.51
CA GLU A 495 -24.44 -0.72 13.89
C GLU A 495 -23.60 0.24 14.76
N ALA A 496 -22.87 -0.28 15.76
CA ALA A 496 -21.96 0.52 16.58
C ALA A 496 -20.81 1.13 15.74
N ALA A 497 -20.21 0.36 14.82
CA ALA A 497 -19.16 0.86 13.94
C ALA A 497 -19.64 2.01 13.02
N LEU A 498 -20.88 1.92 12.50
CA LEU A 498 -21.48 2.97 11.69
C LEU A 498 -21.77 4.24 12.52
N VAL A 499 -22.19 4.09 13.78
CA VAL A 499 -22.32 5.23 14.70
C VAL A 499 -20.95 5.87 14.94
N ALA A 500 -19.91 5.08 15.20
CA ALA A 500 -18.54 5.60 15.33
C ALA A 500 -18.08 6.37 14.08
N SER A 501 -18.39 5.83 12.89
CA SER A 501 -18.06 6.47 11.61
C SER A 501 -18.78 7.81 11.41
N ALA A 502 -20.01 7.94 11.88
CA ALA A 502 -20.78 9.18 11.79
C ALA A 502 -20.18 10.32 12.65
N GLU A 503 -19.44 9.97 13.71
CA GLU A 503 -18.77 10.91 14.62
C GLU A 503 -17.39 11.39 14.10
N LEU A 504 -16.90 10.89 12.95
CA LEU A 504 -15.53 11.17 12.49
C LEU A 504 -15.28 12.60 12.00
N ARG A 505 -16.27 13.25 11.37
CA ARG A 505 -16.09 14.60 10.79
C ARG A 505 -15.54 15.63 11.80
N PRO A 506 -16.13 15.81 13.00
CA PRO A 506 -15.58 16.73 14.01
C PRO A 506 -14.20 16.31 14.57
N LEU A 507 -13.73 15.10 14.28
CA LEU A 507 -12.43 14.57 14.71
C LEU A 507 -11.34 14.70 13.64
N GLU A 508 -11.65 15.26 12.47
CA GLU A 508 -10.67 15.54 11.42
C GLU A 508 -9.58 16.49 11.94
N GLY A 509 -8.30 16.13 11.71
CA GLY A 509 -7.14 16.95 12.13
C GLY A 509 -6.80 16.86 13.63
N LYS A 510 -7.48 16.02 14.41
CA LYS A 510 -7.10 15.68 15.78
C LYS A 510 -5.79 14.88 15.81
N LEU A 511 -5.09 14.88 16.96
CA LEU A 511 -3.80 14.20 17.09
C LEU A 511 -3.88 12.68 17.06
N PHE A 512 -5.06 12.09 17.34
CA PHE A 512 -5.27 10.64 17.30
C PHE A 512 -5.82 10.19 15.94
N PHE A 513 -5.51 8.96 15.52
CA PHE A 513 -5.88 8.38 14.23
C PHE A 513 -7.33 7.83 14.25
N PHE A 514 -8.32 8.68 14.55
CA PHE A 514 -9.72 8.23 14.66
C PHE A 514 -10.25 7.54 13.41
N PRO A 515 -10.07 8.07 12.18
CA PRO A 515 -10.57 7.42 10.97
C PRO A 515 -10.03 6.00 10.80
N GLU A 516 -8.73 5.80 11.01
CA GLU A 516 -8.07 4.51 10.87
C GLU A 516 -8.45 3.54 11.99
N PHE A 517 -8.60 4.07 13.21
CA PHE A 517 -9.07 3.29 14.36
C PHE A 517 -10.47 2.74 14.08
N VAL A 518 -11.42 3.58 13.66
CA VAL A 518 -12.79 3.17 13.34
C VAL A 518 -12.85 2.23 12.14
N LEU A 519 -12.14 2.56 11.06
CA LEU A 519 -12.11 1.75 9.83
C LEU A 519 -11.69 0.31 10.10
N GLY A 520 -10.64 0.09 10.91
CA GLY A 520 -10.18 -1.26 11.21
C GLY A 520 -11.24 -2.13 11.89
N ARG A 521 -12.09 -1.55 12.75
CA ARG A 521 -13.19 -2.27 13.41
C ARG A 521 -14.38 -2.49 12.48
N LEU A 522 -14.75 -1.47 11.71
CA LEU A 522 -15.80 -1.58 10.69
C LEU A 522 -15.49 -2.70 9.68
N VAL A 523 -14.25 -2.76 9.20
CA VAL A 523 -13.79 -3.84 8.32
C VAL A 523 -13.86 -5.19 9.04
N ALA A 524 -13.40 -5.29 10.29
CA ALA A 524 -13.46 -6.53 11.06
C ALA A 524 -14.90 -7.06 11.22
N ASP A 525 -15.89 -6.19 11.45
CA ASP A 525 -17.32 -6.56 11.52
C ASP A 525 -17.83 -7.11 10.19
N TYR A 526 -17.53 -6.44 9.06
CA TYR A 526 -17.89 -6.95 7.74
C TYR A 526 -17.27 -8.32 7.48
N LEU A 527 -16.00 -8.53 7.86
CA LEU A 527 -15.33 -9.82 7.71
C LEU A 527 -15.92 -10.90 8.63
N ALA A 528 -16.33 -10.56 9.85
CA ALA A 528 -17.02 -11.48 10.76
C ALA A 528 -18.35 -11.95 10.17
N MET A 529 -19.10 -11.06 9.50
CA MET A 529 -20.38 -11.41 8.85
C MET A 529 -20.25 -12.16 7.52
N GLY A 530 -19.09 -12.10 6.87
CA GLY A 530 -18.92 -12.60 5.49
C GLY A 530 -19.34 -11.61 4.41
N GLU A 531 -19.19 -10.31 4.66
CA GLU A 531 -19.55 -9.20 3.76
C GLU A 531 -18.32 -8.63 3.02
N TRP A 532 -17.69 -9.46 2.20
CA TRP A 532 -16.39 -9.18 1.55
C TRP A 532 -16.36 -7.90 0.71
N HIS A 533 -17.41 -7.69 -0.09
CA HIS A 533 -17.51 -6.53 -0.98
C HIS A 533 -17.72 -5.21 -0.22
N SER A 534 -18.38 -5.28 0.95
CA SER A 534 -18.57 -4.11 1.80
C SER A 534 -17.27 -3.73 2.50
N ALA A 535 -16.54 -4.72 3.01
CA ALA A 535 -15.20 -4.51 3.57
C ALA A 535 -14.25 -3.86 2.55
N GLU A 536 -14.18 -4.37 1.32
CA GLU A 536 -13.30 -3.80 0.28
C GLU A 536 -13.68 -2.35 -0.05
N ARG A 537 -14.98 -2.06 -0.17
CA ARG A 537 -15.47 -0.72 -0.48
C ARG A 537 -15.08 0.31 0.57
N GLU A 538 -15.13 -0.05 1.85
CA GLU A 538 -14.70 0.86 2.94
C GLU A 538 -13.20 1.14 2.86
N ILE A 539 -12.38 0.13 2.56
CA ILE A 539 -10.94 0.30 2.39
C ILE A 539 -10.63 1.21 1.19
N GLU A 540 -11.29 0.98 0.05
CA GLU A 540 -11.13 1.79 -1.16
C GLU A 540 -11.60 3.24 -0.94
N SER A 541 -12.74 3.43 -0.28
CA SER A 541 -13.31 4.74 0.05
C SER A 541 -12.35 5.54 0.94
N TYR A 542 -11.79 4.90 1.97
CA TYR A 542 -10.77 5.52 2.83
C TYR A 542 -9.52 5.90 2.03
N ALA A 543 -8.97 4.98 1.23
CA ALA A 543 -7.76 5.21 0.45
C ALA A 543 -7.92 6.38 -0.55
N ALA A 544 -9.10 6.51 -1.17
CA ALA A 544 -9.42 7.60 -2.08
C ALA A 544 -9.57 8.95 -1.35
N GLY A 545 -10.12 8.96 -0.13
CA GLY A 545 -10.34 10.16 0.67
C GLY A 545 -9.11 10.67 1.43
N HIS A 546 -8.12 9.81 1.68
CA HIS A 546 -7.02 10.10 2.62
C HIS A 546 -5.62 9.74 2.07
N THR A 547 -5.33 10.16 0.83
CA THR A 547 -4.09 9.80 0.12
C THR A 547 -2.80 10.00 0.93
N SER A 548 -2.69 11.06 1.73
CA SER A 548 -1.49 11.34 2.55
C SER A 548 -1.34 10.39 3.76
N SER A 549 -2.43 10.02 4.43
CA SER A 549 -2.37 9.08 5.57
C SER A 549 -2.32 7.63 5.11
N ALA A 550 -2.93 7.34 3.96
CA ALA A 550 -2.93 6.01 3.37
C ALA A 550 -1.51 5.44 3.24
N ALA A 551 -0.50 6.24 2.89
CA ALA A 551 0.90 5.78 2.83
C ALA A 551 1.43 5.27 4.18
N THR A 552 1.07 5.93 5.29
CA THR A 552 1.50 5.56 6.65
C THR A 552 0.78 4.31 7.15
N PHE A 553 -0.50 4.17 6.81
CA PHE A 553 -1.35 3.05 7.25
C PHE A 553 -1.49 1.93 6.21
N ASN A 554 -0.81 2.03 5.06
CA ASN A 554 -1.00 1.10 3.94
C ASN A 554 -0.72 -0.35 4.36
N GLY A 555 0.34 -0.58 5.14
CA GLY A 555 0.63 -1.92 5.68
C GLY A 555 -0.58 -2.51 6.42
N SER A 556 -1.25 -1.71 7.24
CA SER A 556 -2.44 -2.11 7.98
C SER A 556 -3.62 -2.42 7.06
N LEU A 557 -3.88 -1.56 6.07
CA LEU A 557 -4.96 -1.76 5.10
C LEU A 557 -4.74 -3.05 4.27
N GLN A 558 -3.49 -3.29 3.87
CA GLN A 558 -3.13 -4.48 3.10
C GLN A 558 -3.20 -5.77 3.94
N VAL A 559 -2.91 -5.72 5.25
CA VAL A 559 -3.20 -6.85 6.16
C VAL A 559 -4.69 -7.14 6.23
N LEU A 560 -5.55 -6.11 6.35
CA LEU A 560 -7.01 -6.30 6.38
C LEU A 560 -7.55 -6.88 5.05
N ARG A 561 -7.04 -6.41 3.90
CA ARG A 561 -7.34 -7.01 2.58
C ARG A 561 -6.85 -8.44 2.46
N GLY A 562 -5.62 -8.71 2.88
CA GLY A 562 -5.03 -10.04 2.91
C GLY A 562 -5.83 -11.00 3.79
N TYR A 563 -6.31 -10.52 4.94
CA TYR A 563 -7.20 -11.25 5.83
C TYR A 563 -8.56 -11.57 5.17
N SER A 564 -9.17 -10.60 4.49
CA SER A 564 -10.39 -10.81 3.70
C SER A 564 -10.22 -11.89 2.63
N LEU A 565 -9.13 -11.82 1.85
CA LEU A 565 -8.83 -12.81 0.80
C LEU A 565 -8.58 -14.20 1.38
N LEU A 566 -7.89 -14.28 2.52
CA LEU A 566 -7.67 -15.52 3.23
C LEU A 566 -9.01 -16.15 3.65
N ARG A 567 -9.92 -15.36 4.22
CA ARG A 567 -11.26 -15.82 4.63
C ARG A 567 -12.13 -16.28 3.44
N GLN A 568 -11.86 -15.79 2.23
CA GLN A 568 -12.47 -16.29 0.99
C GLN A 568 -11.79 -17.56 0.45
N GLY A 569 -10.66 -17.97 1.01
CA GLY A 569 -9.84 -19.09 0.54
C GLY A 569 -8.82 -18.72 -0.54
N ARG A 570 -8.71 -17.44 -0.92
CA ARG A 570 -7.85 -16.93 -2.02
C ARG A 570 -6.40 -16.75 -1.55
N MET A 571 -5.78 -17.85 -1.15
CA MET A 571 -4.47 -17.90 -0.46
C MET A 571 -3.33 -17.30 -1.30
N GLU A 572 -3.28 -17.52 -2.61
CA GLU A 572 -2.20 -16.96 -3.46
C GLU A 572 -2.24 -15.43 -3.50
N ARG A 573 -3.43 -14.85 -3.64
CA ARG A 573 -3.60 -13.40 -3.62
C ARG A 573 -3.34 -12.84 -2.22
N ALA A 574 -3.80 -13.55 -1.18
CA ALA A 574 -3.48 -13.18 0.20
C ALA A 574 -1.96 -13.19 0.44
N TYR A 575 -1.23 -14.17 -0.08
CA TYR A 575 0.24 -14.25 0.01
C TYR A 575 0.90 -13.03 -0.64
N GLN A 576 0.46 -12.67 -1.86
CA GLN A 576 1.00 -11.51 -2.60
C GLN A 576 0.79 -10.18 -1.87
N LEU A 577 -0.30 -10.02 -1.12
CA LEU A 577 -0.56 -8.81 -0.33
C LEU A 577 0.13 -8.84 1.04
N LEU A 578 0.07 -9.97 1.76
CA LEU A 578 0.53 -10.07 3.15
C LEU A 578 2.04 -9.94 3.27
N LEU A 579 2.82 -10.49 2.32
CA LEU A 579 4.28 -10.43 2.38
C LEU A 579 4.80 -8.97 2.36
N PRO A 580 4.46 -8.15 1.35
CA PRO A 580 4.77 -6.72 1.34
C PRO A 580 4.21 -5.96 2.54
N ALA A 581 3.00 -6.29 2.98
CA ALA A 581 2.35 -5.62 4.10
C ALA A 581 3.11 -5.82 5.42
N VAL A 582 3.56 -7.04 5.72
CA VAL A 582 4.35 -7.35 6.92
C VAL A 582 5.69 -6.61 6.91
N GLU A 583 6.35 -6.50 5.75
CA GLU A 583 7.60 -5.72 5.66
C GLU A 583 7.36 -4.21 5.87
N ALA A 584 6.24 -3.67 5.38
CA ALA A 584 5.87 -2.29 5.64
C ALA A 584 5.58 -2.05 7.13
N LEU A 585 4.83 -2.96 7.77
CA LEU A 585 4.50 -2.87 9.19
C LEU A 585 5.74 -2.97 10.09
N ARG A 586 6.81 -3.65 9.66
CA ARG A 586 8.08 -3.66 10.40
C ARG A 586 8.69 -2.27 10.56
N LEU A 587 8.45 -1.37 9.62
CA LEU A 587 8.94 0.01 9.68
C LEU A 587 7.99 0.88 10.50
N ASN A 588 6.69 0.71 10.31
CA ASN A 588 5.66 1.43 11.03
C ASN A 588 4.38 0.59 11.13
N ASP A 589 4.01 0.22 12.35
CA ASP A 589 2.82 -0.54 12.71
C ASP A 589 1.84 0.27 13.58
N PRO A 590 1.18 1.30 13.00
CA PRO A 590 0.39 2.24 13.79
C PRO A 590 -0.89 1.64 14.36
N LEU A 591 -1.32 0.46 13.90
CA LEU A 591 -2.49 -0.28 14.42
C LEU A 591 -2.13 -1.60 15.11
N GLN A 592 -0.84 -1.85 15.36
CA GLN A 592 -0.33 -3.06 16.04
C GLN A 592 -0.74 -4.38 15.35
N LEU A 593 -0.76 -4.37 14.02
CA LEU A 593 -1.13 -5.50 13.16
C LEU A 593 0.08 -6.33 12.69
N PHE A 594 1.34 -5.96 12.99
CA PHE A 594 2.52 -6.70 12.56
C PHE A 594 2.48 -8.16 13.02
N ARG A 595 2.13 -8.40 14.29
CA ARG A 595 2.01 -9.76 14.85
C ARG A 595 0.92 -10.56 14.14
N PHE A 596 -0.24 -9.94 13.92
CA PHE A 596 -1.38 -10.60 13.26
C PHE A 596 -1.07 -10.87 11.78
N GLY A 597 -0.61 -9.87 11.04
CA GLY A 597 -0.18 -10.00 9.65
C GLY A 597 0.91 -11.05 9.46
N SER A 598 1.87 -11.14 10.38
CA SER A 598 2.91 -12.19 10.36
C SER A 598 2.32 -13.59 10.57
N ALA A 599 1.34 -13.75 11.47
CA ALA A 599 0.64 -15.02 11.66
C ALA A 599 -0.19 -15.42 10.43
N LEU A 600 -0.90 -14.47 9.80
CA LEU A 600 -1.63 -14.71 8.55
C LEU A 600 -0.67 -15.08 7.41
N GLY A 601 0.42 -14.33 7.25
CA GLY A 601 1.45 -14.60 6.26
C GLY A 601 2.10 -15.96 6.49
N PHE A 602 2.39 -16.32 7.73
CA PHE A 602 2.91 -17.62 8.12
C PHE A 602 1.95 -18.74 7.72
N TYR A 603 0.67 -18.60 8.05
CA TYR A 603 -0.37 -19.55 7.66
C TYR A 603 -0.44 -19.76 6.14
N VAL A 604 -0.49 -18.67 5.38
CA VAL A 604 -0.60 -18.74 3.93
C VAL A 604 0.66 -19.33 3.31
N ALA A 605 1.86 -18.93 3.77
CA ALA A 605 3.13 -19.48 3.29
C ALA A 605 3.24 -20.99 3.56
N ALA A 606 2.88 -21.42 4.78
CA ALA A 606 2.88 -22.83 5.15
C ALA A 606 1.90 -23.65 4.29
N ARG A 607 0.67 -23.15 4.10
CA ARG A 607 -0.36 -23.83 3.31
C ARG A 607 0.01 -23.92 1.81
N LEU A 608 0.74 -22.92 1.30
CA LEU A 608 1.29 -22.87 -0.05
C LEU A 608 2.60 -23.65 -0.25
N GLY A 609 3.11 -24.30 0.80
CA GLY A 609 4.34 -25.10 0.75
C GLY A 609 5.64 -24.29 0.71
N ASP A 610 5.59 -22.98 0.94
CA ASP A 610 6.79 -22.14 1.02
C ASP A 610 7.37 -22.19 2.44
N THR A 611 8.12 -23.26 2.72
CA THR A 611 8.70 -23.50 4.04
C THR A 611 9.73 -22.43 4.44
N ALA A 612 10.45 -21.85 3.48
CA ALA A 612 11.46 -20.83 3.76
C ALA A 612 10.81 -19.54 4.27
N GLN A 613 9.79 -19.04 3.56
CA GLN A 613 9.02 -17.88 4.01
C GLN A 613 8.19 -18.20 5.26
N GLY A 614 7.63 -19.42 5.37
CA GLY A 614 6.91 -19.86 6.55
C GLY A 614 7.74 -19.77 7.83
N LYS A 615 8.96 -20.31 7.85
CA LYS A 615 9.86 -20.22 9.02
C LYS A 615 10.27 -18.78 9.36
N ARG A 616 10.46 -17.94 8.34
CA ARG A 616 10.78 -16.53 8.56
C ARG A 616 9.61 -15.80 9.22
N LEU A 617 8.40 -15.96 8.69
CA LEU A 617 7.19 -15.32 9.22
C LEU A 617 6.81 -15.88 10.60
N GLU A 618 7.10 -17.15 10.87
CA GLU A 618 7.03 -17.72 12.22
C GLU A 618 7.96 -16.99 13.20
N GLN A 619 9.20 -16.69 12.78
CA GLN A 619 10.14 -15.93 13.60
C GLN A 619 9.66 -14.49 13.80
N ASP A 620 9.18 -13.83 12.75
CA ASP A 620 8.59 -12.49 12.83
C ASP A 620 7.40 -12.43 13.81
N TYR A 621 6.53 -13.44 13.78
CA TYR A 621 5.42 -13.57 14.74
C TYR A 621 5.91 -13.71 16.19
N LYS A 622 7.00 -14.45 16.41
CA LYS A 622 7.58 -14.66 17.75
C LYS A 622 8.32 -13.42 18.27
N ASP A 623 8.98 -12.70 17.38
CA ASP A 623 9.77 -11.51 17.71
C ASP A 623 8.91 -10.24 17.85
N ALA A 624 7.64 -10.30 17.43
CA ALA A 624 6.71 -9.20 17.59
C ALA A 624 6.55 -8.81 19.07
N LEU A 625 6.97 -7.59 19.42
CA LEU A 625 6.93 -7.05 20.78
C LEU A 625 5.51 -6.88 21.33
N ALA A 626 4.55 -6.63 20.45
CA ALA A 626 3.17 -6.33 20.79
C ALA A 626 2.22 -6.82 19.70
N GLY A 627 0.94 -6.96 20.06
CA GLY A 627 -0.16 -7.17 19.13
C GLY A 627 -1.40 -6.44 19.61
N ALA A 628 -2.24 -6.00 18.68
CA ALA A 628 -3.54 -5.45 19.03
C ALA A 628 -4.38 -6.50 19.80
N PRO A 629 -4.90 -6.18 21.01
CA PRO A 629 -5.64 -7.14 21.83
C PRO A 629 -6.77 -7.85 21.08
N ALA A 630 -7.42 -7.11 20.17
CA ALA A 630 -8.54 -7.60 19.40
C ALA A 630 -8.18 -8.70 18.37
N HIS A 631 -6.91 -8.75 17.91
CA HIS A 631 -6.46 -9.74 16.93
C HIS A 631 -5.50 -10.78 17.51
N ASP A 632 -5.05 -10.61 18.75
CA ASP A 632 -4.05 -11.48 19.38
C ASP A 632 -4.48 -12.96 19.44
N PHE A 633 -5.74 -13.18 19.82
CA PHE A 633 -6.29 -14.53 19.92
C PHE A 633 -6.37 -15.24 18.57
N LEU A 634 -6.77 -14.52 17.51
CA LEU A 634 -6.71 -15.04 16.14
C LEU A 634 -5.28 -15.27 15.68
N ALA A 635 -4.34 -14.37 15.97
CA ALA A 635 -2.93 -14.54 15.60
C ALA A 635 -2.34 -15.83 16.19
N ARG A 636 -2.64 -16.14 17.46
CA ARG A 636 -2.27 -17.42 18.11
C ARG A 636 -2.86 -18.63 17.36
N ALA A 637 -4.11 -18.55 16.94
CA ALA A 637 -4.76 -19.64 16.21
C ALA A 637 -4.16 -19.85 14.81
N TYR A 638 -3.99 -18.79 14.03
CA TYR A 638 -3.35 -18.88 12.71
C TYR A 638 -1.92 -19.40 12.79
N ALA A 639 -1.12 -18.97 13.77
CA ALA A 639 0.24 -19.48 13.96
C ALA A 639 0.26 -20.97 14.35
N ALA A 640 -0.68 -21.43 15.19
CA ALA A 640 -0.81 -22.84 15.53
C ALA A 640 -1.19 -23.69 14.32
N ALA A 641 -2.15 -23.21 13.51
CA ALA A 641 -2.56 -23.89 12.28
C ALA A 641 -1.42 -23.94 11.24
N ALA A 642 -0.70 -22.84 11.08
CA ALA A 642 0.47 -22.75 10.19
C ALA A 642 1.57 -23.73 10.60
N SER A 643 1.82 -23.85 11.90
CA SER A 643 2.80 -24.79 12.46
C SER A 643 2.42 -26.22 12.12
N GLU A 644 1.14 -26.60 12.22
CA GLU A 644 0.67 -27.93 11.82
C GLU A 644 0.93 -28.22 10.34
N TYR A 645 0.65 -27.26 9.44
CA TYR A 645 0.92 -27.42 8.01
C TYR A 645 2.41 -27.67 7.71
N LEU A 646 3.31 -27.06 8.48
CA LEU A 646 4.76 -27.27 8.35
C LEU A 646 5.27 -28.55 8.99
N SER A 647 4.88 -28.85 10.24
CA SER A 647 5.45 -29.96 11.03
C SER A 647 4.71 -31.28 10.85
N ARG A 648 3.38 -31.23 10.70
CA ARG A 648 2.47 -32.38 10.67
C ARG A 648 2.66 -33.37 11.83
N ASP A 649 3.04 -32.86 13.00
CA ASP A 649 3.31 -33.64 14.20
C ASP A 649 2.14 -33.62 15.20
N GLY A 650 1.00 -33.05 14.83
CA GLY A 650 -0.21 -32.95 15.65
C GLY A 650 -0.14 -31.91 16.77
N LYS A 651 1.01 -31.23 16.97
CA LYS A 651 1.16 -30.24 18.04
C LYS A 651 0.39 -28.97 17.74
N GLY A 652 0.29 -28.56 16.47
CA GLY A 652 -0.47 -27.38 16.07
C GLY A 652 -1.98 -27.60 16.29
N LEU A 653 -2.48 -28.79 15.93
CA LEU A 653 -3.86 -29.20 16.25
C LEU A 653 -4.13 -29.24 17.76
N ALA A 654 -3.21 -29.79 18.56
CA ALA A 654 -3.34 -29.80 20.01
C ALA A 654 -3.36 -28.38 20.61
N ALA A 655 -2.54 -27.48 20.08
CA ALA A 655 -2.53 -26.07 20.47
C ALA A 655 -3.86 -25.37 20.11
N LEU A 656 -4.41 -25.62 18.92
CA LEU A 656 -5.73 -25.12 18.52
C LEU A 656 -6.84 -25.60 19.46
N HIS A 657 -6.88 -26.90 19.78
CA HIS A 657 -7.85 -27.42 20.75
C HIS A 657 -7.73 -26.76 22.12
N THR A 658 -6.50 -26.54 22.59
CA THR A 658 -6.25 -25.84 23.85
C THR A 658 -6.87 -24.44 23.79
N LEU A 659 -6.61 -23.67 22.72
CA LEU A 659 -7.19 -22.33 22.53
C LEU A 659 -8.72 -22.36 22.52
N MET A 660 -9.35 -23.33 21.84
CA MET A 660 -10.81 -23.47 21.75
C MET A 660 -11.51 -23.75 23.09
N THR A 661 -10.76 -24.17 24.11
CA THR A 661 -11.31 -24.49 25.45
C THR A 661 -11.00 -23.44 26.51
N THR A 662 -10.32 -22.35 26.14
CA THR A 662 -10.00 -21.26 27.06
C THR A 662 -11.23 -20.45 27.47
N HIS A 663 -11.13 -19.70 28.57
CA HIS A 663 -12.17 -18.75 28.95
C HIS A 663 -12.40 -17.68 27.87
N GLU A 664 -11.33 -17.19 27.23
CA GLU A 664 -11.41 -16.27 26.06
C GLU A 664 -12.29 -16.85 24.95
N ALA A 665 -12.14 -18.14 24.60
CA ALA A 665 -12.99 -18.78 23.59
C ALA A 665 -14.46 -18.85 24.00
N SER A 666 -14.74 -19.05 25.30
CA SER A 666 -16.11 -19.17 25.80
C SER A 666 -16.91 -17.86 25.75
N THR A 667 -16.23 -16.71 25.78
CA THR A 667 -16.86 -15.38 25.71
C THR A 667 -16.82 -14.78 24.30
N ARG A 668 -16.05 -15.37 23.37
CA ARG A 668 -15.83 -14.87 22.01
C ARG A 668 -16.32 -15.87 20.96
N ALA A 669 -17.63 -16.13 20.93
CA ALA A 669 -18.22 -17.16 20.08
C ALA A 669 -17.97 -16.95 18.57
N GLY A 670 -17.95 -15.70 18.10
CA GLY A 670 -17.62 -15.36 16.71
C GLY A 670 -16.17 -15.73 16.36
N THR A 671 -15.23 -15.38 17.23
CA THR A 671 -13.82 -15.76 17.07
C THR A 671 -13.62 -17.27 17.20
N LEU A 672 -14.30 -17.93 18.14
CA LEU A 672 -14.26 -19.38 18.29
C LEU A 672 -14.71 -20.10 17.01
N LEU A 673 -15.77 -19.62 16.36
CA LEU A 673 -16.22 -20.21 15.09
C LEU A 673 -15.14 -20.16 14.01
N GLU A 674 -14.35 -19.09 13.96
CA GLU A 674 -13.22 -18.99 13.04
C GLU A 674 -12.08 -19.96 13.39
N LEU A 675 -11.75 -20.10 14.68
CA LEU A 675 -10.79 -21.11 15.15
C LEU A 675 -11.22 -22.53 14.72
N LEU A 676 -12.51 -22.83 14.85
CA LEU A 676 -13.07 -24.12 14.43
C LEU A 676 -12.99 -24.28 12.90
N GLY A 677 -13.15 -23.20 12.14
CA GLY A 677 -12.87 -23.17 10.71
C GLY A 677 -11.41 -23.53 10.38
N LEU A 678 -10.44 -23.08 11.17
CA LEU A 678 -9.04 -23.48 10.99
C LEU A 678 -8.81 -24.98 11.28
N GLY A 679 -9.44 -25.50 12.33
CA GLY A 679 -9.41 -26.95 12.62
C GLY A 679 -10.06 -27.77 11.50
N TRP A 680 -11.15 -27.26 10.93
CA TRP A 680 -11.83 -27.87 9.79
C TRP A 680 -10.93 -27.88 8.55
N ASP A 681 -10.29 -26.75 8.23
CA ASP A 681 -9.31 -26.61 7.15
C ASP A 681 -8.15 -27.62 7.30
N LEU A 682 -7.76 -27.91 8.55
CA LEU A 682 -6.74 -28.91 8.91
C LEU A 682 -7.27 -30.36 8.88
N GLY A 683 -8.52 -30.58 8.48
CA GLY A 683 -9.12 -31.90 8.35
C GLY A 683 -9.40 -32.58 9.69
N ASP A 684 -9.53 -31.83 10.79
CA ASP A 684 -9.94 -32.37 12.08
C ASP A 684 -11.47 -32.59 12.11
N PRO A 685 -11.96 -33.85 12.10
CA PRO A 685 -13.39 -34.10 12.10
C PRO A 685 -14.05 -33.77 13.45
N SER A 686 -13.28 -33.64 14.54
CA SER A 686 -13.83 -33.41 15.88
C SER A 686 -14.45 -32.02 16.04
N VAL A 687 -14.08 -31.07 15.17
CA VAL A 687 -14.64 -29.71 15.20
C VAL A 687 -16.03 -29.63 14.56
N ILE A 688 -16.46 -30.59 13.74
CA ILE A 688 -17.73 -30.49 13.00
C ILE A 688 -18.94 -30.33 13.95
N PRO A 689 -19.12 -31.16 15.00
CA PRO A 689 -20.18 -30.94 15.98
C PRO A 689 -20.00 -29.65 16.79
N MET A 690 -18.76 -29.19 16.96
CA MET A 690 -18.47 -27.93 17.67
C MET A 690 -18.87 -26.72 16.82
N VAL A 691 -18.64 -26.75 15.51
CA VAL A 691 -19.08 -25.73 14.55
C VAL A 691 -20.59 -25.60 14.59
N GLN A 692 -21.32 -26.72 14.55
CA GLN A 692 -22.77 -26.69 14.66
C GLN A 692 -23.20 -25.95 15.94
N ARG A 693 -22.66 -26.32 17.12
CA ARG A 693 -23.02 -25.65 18.38
C ARG A 693 -22.66 -24.16 18.41
N ALA A 694 -21.45 -23.80 17.99
CA ALA A 694 -20.97 -22.42 18.03
C ALA A 694 -21.76 -21.52 17.06
N ALA A 695 -21.99 -21.98 15.83
CA ALA A 695 -22.60 -21.17 14.78
C ALA A 695 -24.06 -20.76 15.07
N HIS A 696 -24.82 -21.50 15.89
CA HIS A 696 -26.18 -21.10 16.29
C HIS A 696 -26.24 -19.76 17.02
N GLY A 697 -25.17 -19.38 17.73
CA GLY A 697 -25.09 -18.14 18.50
C GLY A 697 -24.40 -17.00 17.78
N VAL A 698 -23.98 -17.20 16.53
CA VAL A 698 -23.17 -16.24 15.77
C VAL A 698 -23.97 -15.69 14.59
N GLU A 699 -23.94 -14.37 14.45
CA GLU A 699 -24.63 -13.64 13.39
C GLU A 699 -23.81 -13.58 12.09
N GLY A 700 -24.52 -13.40 10.97
CA GLY A 700 -23.93 -13.18 9.66
C GLY A 700 -23.95 -14.41 8.75
N ARG A 701 -23.67 -14.15 7.46
CA ARG A 701 -23.72 -15.16 6.39
C ARG A 701 -22.64 -16.22 6.57
N TRP A 702 -21.47 -15.84 7.09
CA TRP A 702 -20.39 -16.80 7.38
C TRP A 702 -20.84 -17.88 8.36
N ALA A 703 -21.48 -17.49 9.47
CA ALA A 703 -21.95 -18.45 10.47
C ALA A 703 -23.07 -19.35 9.93
N ALA A 704 -24.02 -18.78 9.20
CA ALA A 704 -25.07 -19.54 8.53
C ALA A 704 -24.51 -20.56 7.53
N ALA A 705 -23.51 -20.16 6.74
CA ALA A 705 -22.80 -21.01 5.78
C ALA A 705 -22.09 -22.19 6.47
N MET A 706 -21.33 -21.90 7.53
CA MET A 706 -20.63 -22.93 8.32
C MET A 706 -21.61 -23.90 8.99
N LEU A 707 -22.71 -23.40 9.55
CA LEU A 707 -23.75 -24.25 10.16
C LEU A 707 -24.41 -25.17 9.14
N LYS A 708 -24.80 -24.64 7.97
CA LYS A 708 -25.41 -25.44 6.91
C LYS A 708 -24.44 -26.52 6.43
N LEU A 709 -23.19 -26.15 6.15
CA LEU A 709 -22.16 -27.10 5.75
C LEU A 709 -21.96 -28.19 6.79
N ALA A 710 -21.79 -27.83 8.07
CA ALA A 710 -21.61 -28.80 9.15
C ALA A 710 -22.80 -29.74 9.34
N THR A 711 -24.03 -29.26 9.13
CA THR A 711 -25.25 -30.08 9.22
C THR A 711 -25.31 -31.10 8.08
N ASP A 712 -25.12 -30.64 6.84
CA ASP A 712 -25.21 -31.50 5.65
C ASP A 712 -24.00 -32.46 5.55
N TRP A 713 -22.85 -32.06 6.10
CA TRP A 713 -21.65 -32.89 6.18
C TRP A 713 -21.85 -34.14 7.04
N GLU A 714 -22.53 -33.99 8.18
CA GLU A 714 -22.88 -35.10 9.08
C GLU A 714 -24.01 -35.97 8.53
N ALA A 715 -25.02 -35.34 7.90
CA ALA A 715 -26.10 -36.07 7.24
C ALA A 715 -25.57 -37.00 6.13
N ALA A 716 -24.42 -36.63 5.53
CA ALA A 716 -23.76 -37.37 4.46
C ALA A 716 -24.71 -37.67 3.28
N ASP A 717 -25.53 -36.68 2.93
CA ASP A 717 -26.43 -36.70 1.78
C ASP A 717 -25.75 -35.99 0.60
N GLY A 718 -25.56 -36.71 -0.51
CA GLY A 718 -24.85 -36.19 -1.68
C GLY A 718 -25.55 -35.02 -2.36
N ASP A 719 -26.87 -34.95 -2.28
CA ASP A 719 -27.68 -33.92 -2.94
C ASP A 719 -27.70 -32.66 -2.11
N ALA A 720 -27.93 -32.82 -0.80
CA ALA A 720 -27.85 -31.72 0.15
C ALA A 720 -26.46 -31.04 0.11
N LEU A 721 -25.39 -31.83 0.00
CA LEU A 721 -24.02 -31.31 -0.12
C LEU A 721 -23.78 -30.59 -1.46
N MET A 722 -24.36 -31.05 -2.56
CA MET A 722 -24.29 -30.34 -3.85
C MET A 722 -25.01 -28.99 -3.79
N ASP A 723 -26.21 -28.95 -3.19
CA ASP A 723 -26.99 -27.72 -3.04
C ASP A 723 -26.29 -26.74 -2.08
N THR A 724 -25.71 -27.25 -0.99
CA THR A 724 -24.85 -26.46 -0.10
C THR A 724 -23.66 -25.88 -0.82
N ALA A 725 -22.93 -26.69 -1.59
CA ALA A 725 -21.77 -26.24 -2.33
C ALA A 725 -22.12 -25.12 -3.32
N ALA A 726 -23.22 -25.25 -4.07
CA ALA A 726 -23.69 -24.23 -4.99
C ALA A 726 -24.06 -22.92 -4.28
N SER A 727 -24.75 -22.99 -3.13
CA SER A 727 -25.10 -21.82 -2.33
C SER A 727 -23.88 -21.10 -1.74
N LEU A 728 -22.86 -21.86 -1.32
CA LEU A 728 -21.59 -21.33 -0.83
C LEU A 728 -20.81 -20.62 -1.95
N GLU A 729 -20.80 -21.19 -3.16
CA GLU A 729 -20.16 -20.61 -4.34
C GLU A 729 -20.82 -19.27 -4.71
N GLU A 730 -22.15 -19.23 -4.79
CA GLU A 730 -22.92 -18.00 -5.09
C GLU A 730 -22.70 -16.91 -4.03
N SER A 731 -22.47 -17.31 -2.78
CA SER A 731 -22.19 -16.40 -1.66
C SER A 731 -20.71 -15.99 -1.55
N GLY A 732 -19.84 -16.47 -2.44
CA GLY A 732 -18.41 -16.14 -2.47
C GLY A 732 -17.53 -16.90 -1.45
N PHE A 733 -18.04 -17.97 -0.83
CA PHE A 733 -17.27 -18.85 0.07
C PHE A 733 -16.63 -20.01 -0.72
N VAL A 734 -15.79 -19.67 -1.69
CA VAL A 734 -15.32 -20.61 -2.73
C VAL A 734 -14.57 -21.83 -2.16
N ASN A 735 -13.74 -21.67 -1.11
CA ASN A 735 -13.09 -22.83 -0.50
C ASN A 735 -14.07 -23.77 0.23
N LEU A 736 -15.08 -23.22 0.92
CA LEU A 736 -16.11 -24.07 1.53
C LEU A 736 -16.94 -24.81 0.48
N ALA A 737 -17.27 -24.14 -0.64
CA ALA A 737 -17.93 -24.78 -1.77
C ALA A 737 -17.11 -25.93 -2.33
N ARG A 738 -15.80 -25.72 -2.54
CA ARG A 738 -14.84 -26.74 -2.97
C ARG A 738 -14.86 -27.97 -2.06
N GLU A 739 -14.84 -27.76 -0.74
CA GLU A 739 -14.87 -28.86 0.25
C GLU A 739 -16.20 -29.60 0.24
N ALA A 740 -17.32 -28.89 0.14
CA ALA A 740 -18.64 -29.46 0.02
C ALA A 740 -18.77 -30.32 -1.26
N TYR A 741 -18.31 -29.82 -2.42
CA TYR A 741 -18.26 -30.60 -3.66
C TYR A 741 -17.35 -31.83 -3.55
N ALA A 742 -16.20 -31.71 -2.87
CA ALA A 742 -15.31 -32.85 -2.63
C ALA A 742 -16.00 -33.94 -1.78
N ARG A 743 -16.68 -33.54 -0.70
CA ARG A 743 -17.46 -34.46 0.14
C ARG A 743 -18.63 -35.08 -0.63
N ALA A 744 -19.39 -34.27 -1.38
CA ALA A 744 -20.49 -34.73 -2.23
C ALA A 744 -20.01 -35.79 -3.23
N SER A 745 -18.89 -35.55 -3.90
CA SER A 745 -18.32 -36.51 -4.87
C SER A 745 -18.03 -37.88 -4.24
N THR A 746 -17.53 -37.87 -3.00
CA THR A 746 -17.20 -39.09 -2.25
C THR A 746 -18.47 -39.85 -1.85
N VAL A 747 -19.47 -39.13 -1.31
CA VAL A 747 -20.75 -39.70 -0.90
C VAL A 747 -21.52 -40.28 -2.10
N LEU A 748 -21.60 -39.53 -3.21
CA LEU A 748 -22.30 -39.94 -4.43
C LEU A 748 -21.61 -41.11 -5.13
N GLU A 749 -20.28 -41.20 -5.08
CA GLU A 749 -19.56 -42.36 -5.60
C GLU A 749 -19.86 -43.60 -4.76
N GLN A 750 -19.91 -43.46 -3.43
CA GLN A 750 -20.26 -44.55 -2.50
C GLN A 750 -21.71 -45.02 -2.67
N SER A 751 -22.65 -44.13 -3.04
CA SER A 751 -24.03 -44.48 -3.36
C SER A 751 -24.23 -45.04 -4.78
N GLY A 752 -23.18 -45.03 -5.62
CA GLY A 752 -23.22 -45.54 -6.99
C GLY A 752 -23.70 -44.52 -8.05
N GLU A 753 -23.92 -43.27 -7.68
CA GLU A 753 -24.40 -42.17 -8.53
C GLU A 753 -23.27 -41.52 -9.36
N ARG A 754 -22.57 -42.32 -10.18
CA ARG A 754 -21.36 -41.93 -10.93
C ARG A 754 -21.49 -40.64 -11.75
N ARG A 755 -22.65 -40.39 -12.38
CA ARG A 755 -22.85 -39.17 -13.18
C ARG A 755 -22.79 -37.92 -12.31
N ARG A 756 -23.40 -37.97 -11.13
CA ARG A 756 -23.44 -36.85 -10.19
C ARG A 756 -22.13 -36.69 -9.45
N SER A 757 -21.46 -37.79 -9.08
CA SER A 757 -20.10 -37.72 -8.55
C SER A 757 -19.15 -36.99 -9.52
N ARG A 758 -19.19 -37.30 -10.82
CA ARG A 758 -18.42 -36.57 -11.84
C ARG A 758 -18.81 -35.09 -11.95
N GLN A 759 -20.08 -34.77 -11.81
CA GLN A 759 -20.54 -33.38 -11.79
C GLN A 759 -19.95 -32.63 -10.57
N ALA A 760 -19.97 -33.25 -9.39
CA ALA A 760 -19.37 -32.69 -8.18
C ALA A 760 -17.85 -32.46 -8.35
N VAL A 761 -17.13 -33.42 -8.96
CA VAL A 761 -15.71 -33.26 -9.29
C VAL A 761 -15.48 -32.08 -10.23
N ALA A 762 -16.27 -31.95 -11.29
CA ALA A 762 -16.14 -30.84 -12.23
C ALA A 762 -16.39 -29.47 -11.59
N GLN A 763 -17.37 -29.37 -10.67
CA GLN A 763 -17.60 -28.13 -9.92
C GLN A 763 -16.47 -27.84 -8.93
N ARG A 764 -15.94 -28.87 -8.24
CA ARG A 764 -14.74 -28.72 -7.41
C ARG A 764 -13.55 -28.17 -8.22
N GLU A 765 -13.31 -28.72 -9.41
CA GLU A 765 -12.23 -28.27 -10.30
C GLU A 765 -12.44 -26.82 -10.78
N LYS A 766 -13.68 -26.38 -10.96
CA LYS A 766 -14.02 -24.98 -11.24
C LYS A 766 -13.63 -24.07 -10.07
N CYS A 767 -13.96 -24.48 -8.83
CA CYS A 767 -13.50 -23.77 -7.63
C CYS A 767 -11.97 -23.75 -7.54
N ASP A 768 -11.29 -24.86 -7.83
CA ASP A 768 -9.81 -24.93 -7.86
C ASP A 768 -9.24 -23.90 -8.85
N HIS A 769 -9.87 -23.73 -10.02
CA HIS A 769 -9.45 -22.72 -11.02
C HIS A 769 -9.62 -21.29 -10.52
N GLU A 770 -10.72 -20.99 -9.82
CA GLU A 770 -10.95 -19.65 -9.25
C GLU A 770 -9.98 -19.33 -8.09
N LEU A 771 -9.59 -20.33 -7.31
CA LEU A 771 -8.72 -20.16 -6.14
C LEU A 771 -7.23 -20.00 -6.48
N GLY A 772 -6.75 -20.49 -7.63
CA GLY A 772 -5.39 -20.21 -8.12
C GLY A 772 -4.68 -21.34 -8.88
N GLU A 773 -3.50 -21.05 -9.44
CA GLU A 773 -2.70 -22.03 -10.21
C GLU A 773 -2.16 -23.17 -9.34
N ARG A 774 -1.70 -22.88 -8.12
CA ARG A 774 -1.12 -23.89 -7.21
C ARG A 774 -2.17 -24.86 -6.69
N PHE A 775 -3.44 -24.46 -6.60
CA PHE A 775 -4.55 -25.39 -6.34
C PHE A 775 -4.66 -26.41 -7.48
N ARG A 776 -4.58 -25.95 -8.74
CA ARG A 776 -4.59 -26.82 -9.92
C ARG A 776 -3.41 -27.79 -9.99
N GLU A 777 -2.23 -27.34 -9.60
CA GLU A 777 -1.00 -28.14 -9.65
C GLU A 777 -0.85 -29.10 -8.45
N GLY A 778 -1.76 -29.07 -7.47
CA GLY A 778 -1.63 -29.87 -6.24
C GLY A 778 -0.43 -29.48 -5.37
N ARG A 779 0.10 -28.26 -5.55
CA ARG A 779 1.23 -27.72 -4.77
C ARG A 779 0.80 -27.14 -3.42
N PHE A 780 -0.50 -27.20 -3.12
CA PHE A 780 -1.01 -26.95 -1.78
C PHE A 780 -0.72 -28.12 -0.86
N ILE A 781 -0.32 -27.81 0.38
CA ILE A 781 -0.32 -28.81 1.43
C ILE A 781 -1.78 -29.07 1.81
N ALA A 782 -2.34 -30.14 1.27
CA ALA A 782 -3.58 -30.68 1.80
C ALA A 782 -3.32 -31.10 3.25
N ALA A 783 -4.21 -30.70 4.15
CA ALA A 783 -4.25 -31.28 5.47
C ALA A 783 -4.57 -32.77 5.29
N THR A 784 -3.52 -33.59 5.34
CA THR A 784 -3.74 -35.03 5.43
C THR A 784 -4.36 -35.18 6.81
N PRO A 785 -5.55 -35.78 6.96
CA PRO A 785 -6.03 -36.12 8.27
C PRO A 785 -4.89 -36.83 8.98
N ALA A 786 -4.69 -36.61 10.28
CA ALA A 786 -3.89 -37.54 11.05
C ALA A 786 -4.58 -38.90 10.93
N VAL A 787 -4.23 -39.67 9.90
CA VAL A 787 -4.89 -40.89 9.53
C VAL A 787 -4.55 -41.86 10.65
N GLN A 788 -5.43 -41.93 11.64
CA GLN A 788 -5.29 -42.90 12.71
C GLN A 788 -5.50 -44.28 12.09
N LEU A 789 -4.40 -44.98 11.87
CA LEU A 789 -4.44 -46.40 11.57
C LEU A 789 -5.11 -47.11 12.75
N THR A 790 -6.02 -48.04 12.46
CA THR A 790 -6.49 -48.94 13.52
C THR A 790 -5.29 -49.70 14.09
N ARG A 791 -5.33 -50.15 15.35
CA ARG A 791 -4.23 -50.95 15.93
C ARG A 791 -3.75 -52.06 15.00
N ARG A 792 -4.69 -52.71 14.31
CA ARG A 792 -4.37 -53.80 13.37
C ARG A 792 -3.72 -53.33 12.08
N GLU A 793 -4.11 -52.17 11.55
CA GLU A 793 -3.43 -51.54 10.42
C GLU A 793 -2.02 -51.07 10.81
N GLN A 794 -1.86 -50.55 12.03
CA GLN A 794 -0.58 -50.09 12.56
C GLN A 794 0.40 -51.25 12.74
N ASP A 795 -0.02 -52.36 13.37
CA ASP A 795 0.78 -53.58 13.49
C ASP A 795 1.28 -54.10 12.11
N ILE A 796 0.41 -54.07 11.10
CA ILE A 796 0.72 -54.55 9.75
C ILE A 796 1.70 -53.62 9.05
N VAL A 797 1.50 -52.31 9.17
CA VAL A 797 2.38 -51.30 8.56
C VAL A 797 3.75 -51.29 9.22
N GLU A 798 3.84 -51.39 10.54
CA GLU A 798 5.10 -51.40 11.27
C GLU A 798 5.97 -52.59 10.84
N LEU A 799 5.37 -53.79 10.71
CA LEU A 799 6.06 -54.96 10.19
C LEU A 799 6.43 -54.82 8.70
N ALA A 800 5.61 -54.12 7.91
CA ALA A 800 5.89 -53.85 6.51
C ALA A 800 7.07 -52.89 6.31
N VAL A 801 7.17 -51.85 7.15
CA VAL A 801 8.30 -50.88 7.17
C VAL A 801 9.59 -51.55 7.64
N GLN A 802 9.50 -52.52 8.55
CA GLN A 802 10.64 -53.36 8.96
C GLN A 802 11.12 -54.34 7.85
N GLY A 803 10.50 -54.32 6.67
CA GLY A 803 10.93 -55.10 5.50
C GLY A 803 10.42 -56.55 5.46
N LEU A 804 9.51 -56.94 6.35
CA LEU A 804 8.89 -58.28 6.28
C LEU A 804 8.00 -58.38 5.06
N THR A 805 7.92 -59.54 4.43
CA THR A 805 6.99 -59.85 3.33
C THR A 805 5.57 -60.11 3.84
N ASP A 806 4.55 -60.00 2.98
CA ASP A 806 3.15 -60.21 3.37
C ASP A 806 2.89 -61.61 3.94
N ARG A 807 3.68 -62.59 3.50
CA ARG A 807 3.65 -63.96 4.03
C ARG A 807 4.22 -64.06 5.44
N GLU A 808 5.30 -63.34 5.73
CA GLU A 808 5.92 -63.29 7.06
C GLU A 808 5.05 -62.51 8.05
N ILE A 809 4.45 -61.40 7.61
CA ILE A 809 3.48 -60.62 8.39
C ILE A 809 2.26 -61.48 8.73
N ALA A 810 1.72 -62.21 7.73
CA ALA A 810 0.58 -63.11 7.92
C ALA A 810 0.87 -64.20 8.95
N GLN A 811 2.06 -64.81 8.90
CA GLN A 811 2.50 -65.80 9.89
C GLN A 811 2.65 -65.20 11.29
N ARG A 812 3.28 -64.03 11.40
CA ARG A 812 3.56 -63.38 12.69
C ARG A 812 2.30 -62.90 13.38
N LEU A 813 1.31 -62.45 12.61
CA LEU A 813 0.03 -61.96 13.12
C LEU A 813 -1.07 -63.03 13.15
N MET A 814 -0.76 -64.28 12.77
CA MET A 814 -1.69 -65.42 12.68
C MET A 814 -2.96 -65.12 11.84
N VAL A 815 -2.76 -64.55 10.64
CA VAL A 815 -3.84 -64.22 9.68
C VAL A 815 -3.51 -64.74 8.28
N SER A 816 -4.44 -64.63 7.34
CA SER A 816 -4.17 -65.00 5.94
C SER A 816 -3.38 -63.91 5.20
N VAL A 817 -2.59 -64.28 4.18
CA VAL A 817 -1.86 -63.32 3.32
C VAL A 817 -2.83 -62.33 2.67
N ARG A 818 -3.99 -62.80 2.20
CA ARG A 818 -5.04 -61.97 1.62
C ARG A 818 -5.60 -60.93 2.62
N THR A 819 -5.58 -61.24 3.91
CA THR A 819 -5.96 -60.30 4.97
C THR A 819 -4.91 -59.21 5.10
N VAL A 820 -3.62 -59.54 5.06
CA VAL A 820 -2.51 -58.58 5.09
C VAL A 820 -2.54 -57.68 3.85
N GLU A 821 -2.67 -58.25 2.65
CA GLU A 821 -2.80 -57.50 1.39
C GLU A 821 -4.02 -56.55 1.43
N GLY A 822 -5.16 -57.03 1.93
CA GLY A 822 -6.36 -56.23 2.08
C GLY A 822 -6.21 -55.06 3.07
N HIS A 823 -5.48 -55.27 4.18
CA HIS A 823 -5.16 -54.20 5.11
C HIS A 823 -4.14 -53.23 4.54
N LEU A 824 -3.05 -53.71 3.93
CA LEU A 824 -2.06 -52.85 3.28
C LEU A 824 -2.68 -52.00 2.18
N TYR A 825 -3.53 -52.59 1.34
CA TYR A 825 -4.26 -51.85 0.30
C TYR A 825 -5.12 -50.73 0.90
N ARG A 826 -5.90 -51.03 1.95
CA ARG A 826 -6.71 -50.02 2.65
C ARG A 826 -5.82 -48.95 3.27
N THR A 827 -4.70 -49.32 3.86
CA THR A 827 -3.76 -48.39 4.48
C THR A 827 -3.04 -47.53 3.45
N TYR A 828 -2.71 -48.05 2.27
CA TYR A 828 -2.18 -47.25 1.16
C TYR A 828 -3.17 -46.17 0.73
N VAL A 829 -4.44 -46.54 0.56
CA VAL A 829 -5.52 -45.60 0.26
C VAL A 829 -5.70 -44.61 1.40
N LYS A 830 -5.61 -45.05 2.67
CA LYS A 830 -5.79 -44.20 3.85
C LYS A 830 -4.66 -43.18 4.00
N LEU A 831 -3.41 -43.58 3.78
CA LEU A 831 -2.20 -42.76 3.92
C LEU A 831 -1.83 -41.99 2.65
N GLY A 832 -2.55 -42.20 1.54
CA GLY A 832 -2.27 -41.54 0.26
C GLY A 832 -0.99 -41.99 -0.44
N VAL A 833 -0.46 -43.17 -0.08
CA VAL A 833 0.78 -43.73 -0.66
C VAL A 833 0.46 -44.74 -1.77
N ARG A 834 1.35 -44.86 -2.75
CA ARG A 834 1.16 -45.72 -3.93
C ARG A 834 1.90 -47.05 -3.85
N SER A 835 2.87 -47.15 -2.94
CA SER A 835 3.74 -48.31 -2.83
C SER A 835 4.18 -48.57 -1.39
N ARG A 836 4.67 -49.80 -1.12
CA ARG A 836 5.21 -50.19 0.19
C ARG A 836 6.38 -49.31 0.62
N ASP A 837 7.21 -48.90 -0.34
CA ASP A 837 8.44 -48.15 -0.10
C ASP A 837 8.16 -46.71 0.38
N GLU A 838 6.96 -46.20 0.11
CA GLU A 838 6.49 -44.89 0.56
C GLU A 838 5.94 -44.90 2.01
N LEU A 839 5.73 -46.07 2.62
CA LEU A 839 5.15 -46.17 3.96
C LEU A 839 6.01 -45.49 5.04
N ASP A 840 7.33 -45.66 4.99
CA ASP A 840 8.26 -45.12 6.00
C ASP A 840 8.26 -43.58 6.03
N ALA A 841 8.06 -42.96 4.87
CA ALA A 841 7.98 -41.50 4.74
C ALA A 841 6.61 -40.92 5.16
N ALA A 842 5.55 -41.75 5.12
CA ALA A 842 4.17 -41.32 5.38
C ALA A 842 3.73 -41.51 6.84
N LEU A 843 4.54 -42.16 7.68
CA LEU A 843 4.26 -42.35 9.11
C LEU A 843 4.87 -41.22 9.94
N PRO A 844 4.17 -40.71 10.97
CA PRO A 844 4.77 -39.79 11.94
C PRO A 844 5.92 -40.50 12.66
N LYS A 845 7.09 -39.84 12.74
CA LYS A 845 8.31 -40.36 13.38
C LYS A 845 8.32 -40.20 14.89
#